data_AF-A0A5C7L2M7-F1
#
_entry.id   AF-A0A5C7L2M7-F1
#
_cell.length_a   1.000
_cell.length_b   1.000
_cell.length_c   1.000
_cell.angle_alpha   90.00
_cell.angle_beta   90.00
_cell.angle_gamma   90.00
#
_symmetry.space_group_name_H-M   'P 1'
#
loop_
_entity.id
_entity.type
_entity.pdbx_description
1 polymer ?
#
loop_
_entity_poly.entity_id
_entity_poly.type
_entity_poly.pdbx_seq_one_letter_code
_entity_poly.pdbx_strand_id
1 'polypeptide(L)'
;METLLKQQLTQVARRFQNGRLAMWLILFWSIALTSVLVAQFQGFRSDRILVFVSAAGAIVFAIAVADFALSRFAYRNEKWIAHQIENRFPSLQQRLVTILEKPVDESNTASLFFRREILKETLDHAERHDWRDAMPTAWYNQLWFAQSVLCFLFLYSASLLVTSSSLDRESTNPFGSLESNTVLTVEPGNAEIEKGSNVVFTARFQGPVPAAVALEYTQEGSTEKLSLPLRRNLKDPVFGGVMLGIEAPVSYRVTYNETLSETYQIKIFEYPKVTRSDAKIIAPPYSPAAEKLVEDTRRITIAEGSELTWILNLNKPVAECELVDKEGNTQKLSAVPDKPATYSVSLTPKQSTTWKVNLVDSEGRKNKLPEELIAKVLPNKPPTIKLAKASDRRVSPLEEMDLGAKLNDDFGISKVGLAYSINGDAPTEVLLSDTAEPSKKLETNYLLALEQLKAKPDQLISYYFWAEDKDSDGQPRRIESDLFFAEVRPFEEIYREGQPQSESQQQQQQQQSQHQGGAQEQAEEAAELQRQIIVAIWNVIRRETEEERTEKFDGDLQVIAESQASVIEKLAEVSQAANAPDAEEIVAQIRGHMESVIKYLQEGREKKDVSPVKNARAAAQSAFAGLLQLRAREHEIVRSRQQQQQSQ
;
A
#
# COMPACT_ATOMS: atom_id res chain seq x y z
N MET A 1 -7.36 1.62 -9.59
CA MET A 1 -7.38 2.61 -10.67
C MET A 1 -8.77 2.72 -11.30
N GLU A 2 -9.33 1.67 -11.91
CA GLU A 2 -10.73 1.70 -12.41
C GLU A 2 -11.78 1.93 -11.31
N THR A 3 -11.56 1.37 -10.11
CA THR A 3 -12.41 1.60 -8.94
C THR A 3 -12.41 3.07 -8.48
N LEU A 4 -11.27 3.74 -8.57
CA LEU A 4 -11.13 5.17 -8.23
C LEU A 4 -11.85 6.05 -9.27
N LEU A 5 -11.74 5.71 -10.55
CA LEU A 5 -12.47 6.40 -11.61
C LEU A 5 -13.99 6.30 -11.42
N LYS A 6 -14.51 5.11 -11.08
CA LYS A 6 -15.92 4.90 -10.76
C LYS A 6 -16.36 5.68 -9.52
N GLN A 7 -15.50 5.79 -8.50
CA GLN A 7 -15.79 6.63 -7.33
C GLN A 7 -15.88 8.12 -7.70
N GLN A 8 -14.99 8.63 -8.57
CA GLN A 8 -15.08 10.02 -9.02
C GLN A 8 -16.34 10.29 -9.85
N LEU A 9 -16.68 9.40 -10.79
CA LEU A 9 -17.91 9.52 -11.59
C LEU A 9 -19.17 9.48 -10.73
N THR A 10 -19.21 8.62 -9.71
CA THR A 10 -20.36 8.53 -8.79
C THR A 10 -20.49 9.76 -7.88
N GLN A 11 -19.39 10.42 -7.51
CA GLN A 11 -19.44 11.69 -6.78
C GLN A 11 -20.06 12.81 -7.62
N VAL A 12 -19.67 12.91 -8.90
CA VAL A 12 -20.25 13.88 -9.83
C VAL A 12 -21.73 13.54 -10.10
N ALA A 13 -22.07 12.27 -10.32
CA ALA A 13 -23.44 11.81 -10.51
C ALA A 13 -24.38 12.21 -9.35
N ARG A 14 -23.92 12.08 -8.10
CA ARG A 14 -24.69 12.47 -6.91
C ARG A 14 -24.98 13.96 -6.86
N ARG A 15 -24.05 14.81 -7.30
CA ARG A 15 -24.29 16.28 -7.36
C ARG A 15 -25.39 16.62 -8.38
N PHE A 16 -25.37 15.99 -9.57
CA PHE A 16 -26.44 16.18 -10.57
C PHE A 16 -27.81 15.68 -10.06
N GLN A 17 -27.85 14.56 -9.34
CA GLN A 17 -29.07 14.04 -8.73
C GLN A 17 -29.64 15.01 -7.69
N ASN A 18 -28.80 15.50 -6.78
CA ASN A 18 -29.22 16.39 -5.71
C ASN A 18 -29.66 17.77 -6.24
N GLY A 19 -29.00 18.28 -7.28
CA GLY A 19 -29.39 19.55 -7.91
C GLY A 19 -30.76 19.49 -8.59
N ARG A 20 -31.09 18.38 -9.27
CA ARG A 20 -32.40 18.19 -9.88
C ARG A 20 -33.52 18.02 -8.83
N LEU A 21 -33.22 17.30 -7.75
CA LEU A 21 -34.15 17.19 -6.60
C LEU A 21 -34.41 18.55 -5.95
N ALA A 22 -33.39 19.39 -5.77
CA ALA A 22 -33.55 20.74 -5.22
C ALA A 22 -34.48 21.61 -6.09
N MET A 23 -34.36 21.55 -7.42
CA MET A 23 -35.26 22.28 -8.34
C MET A 23 -36.72 21.83 -8.19
N TRP A 24 -36.98 20.53 -8.08
CA TRP A 24 -38.33 20.02 -7.85
C TRP A 24 -38.90 20.38 -6.48
N LEU A 25 -38.07 20.37 -5.44
CA LEU A 25 -38.48 20.82 -4.11
C LEU A 25 -38.84 22.30 -4.10
N ILE A 26 -38.11 23.16 -4.82
CA ILE A 26 -38.48 24.58 -4.98
C ILE A 26 -39.86 24.70 -5.61
N LEU A 27 -40.14 23.95 -6.68
CA LEU A 27 -41.46 23.94 -7.33
C LEU A 27 -42.54 23.52 -6.33
N PHE A 28 -42.31 22.43 -5.59
CA PHE A 28 -43.23 21.95 -4.56
C PHE A 28 -43.51 22.99 -3.47
N TRP A 29 -42.46 23.57 -2.88
CA TRP A 29 -42.61 24.59 -1.82
C TRP A 29 -43.26 25.88 -2.35
N SER A 30 -43.02 26.26 -3.60
CA SER A 30 -43.68 27.42 -4.22
C SER A 30 -45.19 27.19 -4.40
N ILE A 31 -45.61 25.98 -4.77
CA ILE A 31 -47.03 25.61 -4.90
C ILE A 31 -47.67 25.51 -3.52
N ALA A 32 -46.97 24.91 -2.54
CA ALA A 32 -47.44 24.86 -1.16
C ALA A 32 -47.61 26.26 -0.56
N LEU A 33 -46.64 27.17 -0.76
CA LEU A 33 -46.70 28.54 -0.26
C LEU A 33 -47.82 29.36 -0.92
N THR A 34 -47.95 29.28 -2.26
CA THR A 34 -49.03 29.99 -2.97
C THR A 34 -50.41 29.51 -2.53
N SER A 35 -50.57 28.22 -2.27
CA SER A 35 -51.83 27.68 -1.78
C SER A 35 -52.23 28.17 -0.38
N VAL A 36 -51.27 28.30 0.55
CA VAL A 36 -51.51 28.85 1.89
C VAL A 36 -51.84 30.35 1.79
N LEU A 37 -51.15 31.09 0.92
CA LEU A 37 -51.43 32.51 0.71
C LEU A 37 -52.81 32.76 0.09
N VAL A 38 -53.25 31.93 -0.87
CA VAL A 38 -54.60 32.02 -1.46
C VAL A 38 -55.67 31.70 -0.40
N ALA A 39 -55.43 30.71 0.46
CA ALA A 39 -56.33 30.39 1.57
C ALA A 39 -56.48 31.56 2.57
N GLN A 40 -55.40 32.30 2.80
CA GLN A 40 -55.39 33.50 3.67
C GLN A 40 -56.16 34.68 3.05
N PHE A 41 -55.96 34.96 1.76
CA PHE A 41 -56.54 36.14 1.11
C PHE A 41 -58.03 36.06 0.81
N GLN A 42 -58.57 34.86 0.53
CA GLN A 42 -59.97 34.72 0.13
C GLN A 42 -60.91 34.34 1.28
N GLY A 43 -60.41 34.14 2.51
CA GLY A 43 -61.24 33.85 3.69
C GLY A 43 -62.09 32.57 3.59
N PHE A 44 -61.82 31.69 2.62
CA PHE A 44 -62.65 30.51 2.35
C PHE A 44 -62.40 29.39 3.37
N ARG A 45 -63.33 29.25 4.33
CA ARG A 45 -63.49 28.06 5.18
C ARG A 45 -64.26 26.95 4.45
N SER A 46 -63.81 26.55 3.26
CA SER A 46 -64.40 25.38 2.57
C SER A 46 -63.40 24.23 2.49
N ASP A 47 -63.72 23.12 3.15
CA ASP A 47 -62.91 21.89 3.21
C ASP A 47 -62.51 21.37 1.81
N ARG A 48 -63.30 21.72 0.77
CA ARG A 48 -63.05 21.27 -0.61
C ARG A 48 -61.79 21.87 -1.22
N ILE A 49 -61.43 23.12 -0.92
CA ILE A 49 -60.25 23.78 -1.51
C ILE A 49 -58.96 23.24 -0.87
N LEU A 50 -59.00 22.95 0.44
CA LEU A 50 -57.91 22.30 1.16
C LEU A 50 -57.61 20.90 0.59
N VAL A 51 -58.65 20.17 0.19
CA VAL A 51 -58.52 18.87 -0.49
C VAL A 51 -57.93 19.01 -1.91
N PHE A 52 -58.35 19.99 -2.70
CA PHE A 52 -57.76 20.22 -4.03
C PHE A 52 -56.29 20.66 -3.99
N VAL A 53 -55.94 21.52 -3.04
CA VAL A 53 -54.56 21.99 -2.82
C VAL A 53 -53.65 20.87 -2.34
N SER A 54 -54.10 20.08 -1.36
CA SER A 54 -53.35 18.93 -0.86
C SER A 54 -53.21 17.83 -1.92
N ALA A 55 -54.23 17.62 -2.75
CA ALA A 55 -54.16 16.71 -3.90
C ALA A 55 -53.16 17.21 -4.97
N ALA A 56 -53.17 18.50 -5.31
CA ALA A 56 -52.20 19.09 -6.24
C ALA A 56 -50.76 19.01 -5.70
N GLY A 57 -50.58 19.30 -4.40
CA GLY A 57 -49.29 19.14 -3.71
C GLY A 57 -48.82 17.68 -3.69
N ALA A 58 -49.71 16.73 -3.43
CA ALA A 58 -49.40 15.30 -3.46
C ALA A 58 -49.01 14.81 -4.86
N ILE A 59 -49.65 15.33 -5.92
CA ILE A 59 -49.29 15.02 -7.32
C ILE A 59 -47.90 15.57 -7.66
N VAL A 60 -47.59 16.82 -7.30
CA VAL A 60 -46.26 17.40 -7.53
C VAL A 60 -45.19 16.65 -6.73
N PHE A 61 -45.49 16.25 -5.50
CA PHE A 61 -44.60 15.43 -4.69
C PHE A 61 -44.38 14.04 -5.32
N ALA A 62 -45.46 13.38 -5.79
CA ALA A 62 -45.36 12.10 -6.46
C ALA A 62 -44.56 12.18 -7.77
N ILE A 63 -44.71 13.25 -8.55
CA ILE A 63 -43.91 13.52 -9.75
C ILE A 63 -42.44 13.77 -9.38
N ALA A 64 -42.16 14.53 -8.32
CA ALA A 64 -40.80 14.76 -7.84
C ALA A 64 -40.13 13.48 -7.35
N VAL A 65 -40.85 12.61 -6.64
CA VAL A 65 -40.36 11.31 -6.17
C VAL A 65 -40.19 10.34 -7.35
N ALA A 66 -41.10 10.34 -8.32
CA ALA A 66 -40.99 9.52 -9.53
C ALA A 66 -39.84 9.96 -10.42
N ASP A 67 -39.65 11.27 -10.64
CA ASP A 67 -38.50 11.81 -11.39
C ASP A 67 -37.19 11.56 -10.66
N PHE A 68 -37.16 11.65 -9.32
CA PHE A 68 -35.99 11.27 -8.53
C PHE A 68 -35.68 9.77 -8.67
N ALA A 69 -36.69 8.90 -8.57
CA ALA A 69 -36.54 7.46 -8.74
C ALA A 69 -36.08 7.10 -10.17
N LEU A 70 -36.65 7.73 -11.20
CA LEU A 70 -36.26 7.56 -12.61
C LEU A 70 -34.86 8.14 -12.86
N SER A 71 -34.48 9.23 -12.20
CA SER A 71 -33.14 9.79 -12.30
C SER A 71 -32.09 8.83 -11.72
N ARG A 72 -32.42 8.09 -10.67
CA ARG A 72 -31.53 7.03 -10.13
C ARG A 72 -31.24 5.94 -11.16
N PHE A 73 -32.15 5.72 -12.12
CA PHE A 73 -31.92 4.83 -13.27
C PHE A 73 -31.17 5.51 -14.42
N ALA A 74 -31.49 6.77 -14.75
CA ALA A 74 -30.85 7.51 -15.85
C ALA A 74 -29.36 7.81 -15.60
N TYR A 75 -28.98 8.15 -14.35
CA TYR A 75 -27.59 8.45 -13.97
C TYR A 75 -26.73 7.20 -13.75
N ARG A 76 -27.29 6.00 -13.99
CA ARG A 76 -26.53 4.76 -14.06
C ARG A 76 -25.74 4.64 -15.38
N ASN A 77 -26.01 5.54 -16.35
CA ASN A 77 -25.28 5.64 -17.60
C ASN A 77 -24.01 6.50 -17.43
N GLU A 78 -22.91 5.85 -17.07
CA GLU A 78 -21.59 6.47 -16.85
C GLU A 78 -21.12 7.30 -18.06
N LYS A 79 -21.55 6.94 -19.27
CA LYS A 79 -21.19 7.65 -20.52
C LYS A 79 -21.75 9.06 -20.59
N TRP A 80 -22.98 9.27 -20.11
CA TRP A 80 -23.59 10.60 -20.14
C TRP A 80 -22.85 11.55 -19.20
N ILE A 81 -22.46 11.07 -18.01
CA ILE A 81 -21.71 11.85 -17.03
C ILE A 81 -20.33 12.21 -17.58
N ALA A 82 -19.66 11.26 -18.24
CA ALA A 82 -18.37 11.52 -18.89
C ALA A 82 -18.45 12.65 -19.94
N HIS A 83 -19.49 12.65 -20.79
CA HIS A 83 -19.70 13.74 -21.75
C HIS A 83 -19.91 15.10 -21.08
N GLN A 84 -20.65 15.14 -19.96
CA GLN A 84 -20.85 16.41 -19.22
C GLN A 84 -19.55 16.93 -18.59
N ILE A 85 -18.71 16.04 -18.08
CA ILE A 85 -17.41 16.40 -17.53
C ILE A 85 -16.48 16.92 -18.63
N GLU A 86 -16.38 16.22 -19.76
CA GLU A 86 -15.51 16.63 -20.87
C GLU A 86 -15.96 17.92 -21.57
N ASN A 87 -17.28 18.19 -21.64
CA ASN A 87 -17.79 19.47 -22.13
C ASN A 87 -17.35 20.65 -21.26
N ARG A 88 -17.17 20.43 -19.95
CA ARG A 88 -16.63 21.46 -19.04
C ARG A 88 -15.11 21.52 -19.07
N PHE A 89 -14.46 20.39 -19.23
CA PHE A 89 -13.00 20.25 -19.24
C PHE A 89 -12.51 19.72 -20.60
N PRO A 90 -12.42 20.59 -21.64
CA PRO A 90 -11.94 20.18 -22.97
C PRO A 90 -10.51 19.59 -22.97
N SER A 91 -9.74 19.88 -21.92
CA SER A 91 -8.41 19.32 -21.66
C SER A 91 -8.39 17.79 -21.54
N LEU A 92 -9.52 17.16 -21.26
CA LEU A 92 -9.65 15.69 -21.23
C LEU A 92 -9.61 15.05 -22.62
N GLN A 93 -9.81 15.80 -23.71
CA GLN A 93 -9.64 15.33 -25.10
C GLN A 93 -10.29 13.96 -25.39
N GLN A 94 -11.53 13.73 -24.94
CA GLN A 94 -12.28 12.47 -25.13
C GLN A 94 -11.71 11.21 -24.45
N ARG A 95 -10.70 11.36 -23.57
CA ARG A 95 -10.05 10.24 -22.89
C ARG A 95 -10.98 9.51 -21.93
N LEU A 96 -11.85 10.24 -21.21
CA LEU A 96 -12.77 9.68 -20.24
C LEU A 96 -13.89 8.89 -20.94
N VAL A 97 -14.41 9.43 -22.04
CA VAL A 97 -15.40 8.72 -22.89
C VAL A 97 -14.78 7.46 -23.51
N THR A 98 -13.54 7.56 -24.01
CA THR A 98 -12.84 6.45 -24.65
C THR A 98 -12.62 5.27 -23.70
N ILE A 99 -12.26 5.51 -22.43
CA ILE A 99 -12.10 4.46 -21.40
C ILE A 99 -13.41 3.71 -21.16
N LEU A 100 -14.55 4.41 -21.18
CA LEU A 100 -15.88 3.86 -20.91
C LEU A 100 -16.52 3.17 -22.12
N GLU A 101 -16.05 3.45 -23.33
CA GLU A 101 -16.66 2.96 -24.56
C GLU A 101 -16.03 1.67 -25.09
N LYS A 102 -14.70 1.52 -24.99
CA LYS A 102 -14.01 0.31 -25.49
C LYS A 102 -13.81 -0.73 -24.38
N PRO A 103 -14.36 -1.95 -24.51
CA PRO A 103 -13.93 -3.08 -23.69
C PRO A 103 -12.48 -3.47 -24.04
N VAL A 104 -11.75 -3.97 -23.05
CA VAL A 104 -10.36 -4.41 -23.24
C VAL A 104 -10.34 -5.74 -23.96
N ASP A 105 -9.51 -5.86 -24.97
CA ASP A 105 -9.11 -7.17 -25.48
C ASP A 105 -7.95 -7.69 -24.64
N GLU A 106 -8.25 -8.59 -23.70
CA GLU A 106 -7.27 -9.12 -22.73
C GLU A 106 -6.12 -9.89 -23.41
N SER A 107 -6.27 -10.27 -24.67
CA SER A 107 -5.25 -10.97 -25.45
C SER A 107 -4.16 -10.06 -26.03
N ASN A 108 -4.37 -8.74 -26.07
CA ASN A 108 -3.45 -7.79 -26.70
C ASN A 108 -2.76 -6.88 -25.66
N THR A 109 -1.47 -7.16 -25.40
CA THR A 109 -0.63 -6.44 -24.43
C THR A 109 -0.49 -4.94 -24.74
N ALA A 110 -0.49 -4.55 -26.02
CA ALA A 110 -0.41 -3.14 -26.41
C ALA A 110 -1.71 -2.37 -26.07
N SER A 111 -2.86 -3.04 -26.19
CA SER A 111 -4.17 -2.45 -25.80
C SER A 111 -4.29 -2.25 -24.28
N LEU A 112 -3.72 -3.19 -23.50
CA LEU A 112 -3.65 -3.11 -22.04
C LEU A 112 -2.75 -1.96 -21.58
N PHE A 113 -1.59 -1.80 -22.22
CA PHE A 113 -0.68 -0.69 -21.92
C PHE A 113 -1.31 0.66 -22.26
N PHE A 114 -1.88 0.81 -23.46
CA PHE A 114 -2.55 2.04 -23.90
C PHE A 114 -3.69 2.44 -22.96
N ARG A 115 -4.54 1.49 -22.56
CA ARG A 115 -5.62 1.75 -21.60
C ARG A 115 -5.08 2.16 -20.23
N ARG A 116 -4.01 1.52 -19.74
CA ARG A 116 -3.40 1.88 -18.45
C ARG A 116 -2.86 3.31 -18.46
N GLU A 117 -2.23 3.74 -19.55
CA GLU A 117 -1.70 5.10 -19.65
C GLU A 117 -2.81 6.15 -19.75
N ILE A 118 -3.83 5.94 -20.60
CA ILE A 118 -4.98 6.86 -20.66
C ILE A 118 -5.68 6.96 -19.30
N LEU A 119 -5.83 5.84 -18.59
CA LEU A 119 -6.46 5.81 -17.28
C LEU A 119 -5.62 6.59 -16.25
N LYS A 120 -4.30 6.43 -16.26
CA LYS A 120 -3.39 7.19 -15.41
C LYS A 120 -3.47 8.69 -15.67
N GLU A 121 -3.42 9.12 -16.93
CA GLU A 121 -3.54 10.53 -17.31
C GLU A 121 -4.92 11.11 -16.96
N THR A 122 -5.98 10.31 -17.10
CA THR A 122 -7.35 10.70 -16.73
C THR A 122 -7.51 10.87 -15.22
N LEU A 123 -6.85 10.02 -14.42
CA LEU A 123 -6.85 10.14 -12.96
C LEU A 123 -5.97 11.32 -12.47
N ASP A 124 -4.81 11.54 -13.07
CA ASP A 124 -3.97 12.71 -12.76
C ASP A 124 -4.72 14.02 -13.07
N HIS A 125 -5.50 14.06 -14.15
CA HIS A 125 -6.39 15.19 -14.41
C HIS A 125 -7.49 15.33 -13.34
N ALA A 126 -8.08 14.24 -12.85
CA ALA A 126 -9.12 14.26 -11.81
C ALA A 126 -8.57 14.73 -10.45
N GLU A 127 -7.29 14.49 -10.17
CA GLU A 127 -6.63 14.97 -8.95
C GLU A 127 -6.31 16.47 -9.02
N ARG A 128 -5.95 16.97 -10.22
CA ARG A 128 -5.63 18.39 -10.43
C ARG A 128 -6.84 19.29 -10.64
N HIS A 129 -7.93 18.74 -11.15
CA HIS A 129 -9.17 19.48 -11.42
C HIS A 129 -10.33 18.76 -10.76
N ASP A 130 -11.00 19.45 -9.85
CA ASP A 130 -12.20 18.91 -9.21
C ASP A 130 -13.33 18.80 -10.24
N TRP A 131 -13.57 17.59 -10.75
CA TRP A 131 -14.65 17.34 -11.71
C TRP A 131 -16.04 17.68 -11.17
N ARG A 132 -16.18 17.87 -9.85
CA ARG A 132 -17.41 18.33 -9.24
C ARG A 132 -17.72 19.80 -9.57
N ASP A 133 -16.79 20.54 -10.16
CA ASP A 133 -16.95 21.89 -10.74
C ASP A 133 -17.51 21.86 -12.18
N ALA A 134 -17.80 20.68 -12.72
CA ALA A 134 -18.68 20.50 -13.88
C ALA A 134 -20.05 21.19 -13.68
N MET A 135 -20.45 21.40 -12.42
CA MET A 135 -21.60 22.20 -12.03
C MET A 135 -21.13 23.37 -11.16
N PRO A 136 -21.52 24.63 -11.46
CA PRO A 136 -21.14 25.78 -10.64
C PRO A 136 -21.64 25.63 -9.19
N THR A 137 -20.73 25.64 -8.23
CA THR A 137 -21.03 25.48 -6.79
C THR A 137 -21.95 26.59 -6.26
N ALA A 138 -21.84 27.80 -6.82
CA ALA A 138 -22.71 28.93 -6.50
C ALA A 138 -24.18 28.65 -6.83
N TRP A 139 -24.47 28.08 -8.00
CA TRP A 139 -25.84 27.74 -8.41
C TRP A 139 -26.45 26.64 -7.51
N TYR A 140 -25.66 25.62 -7.15
CA TYR A 140 -26.10 24.55 -6.26
C TYR A 140 -26.46 25.06 -4.85
N ASN A 141 -25.61 25.90 -4.26
CA ASN A 141 -25.86 26.46 -2.93
C ASN A 141 -27.02 27.46 -2.95
N GLN A 142 -27.19 28.23 -4.03
CA GLN A 142 -28.32 29.13 -4.23
C GLN A 142 -29.66 28.38 -4.31
N LEU A 143 -29.72 27.22 -4.96
CA LEU A 143 -30.93 26.40 -5.03
C LEU A 143 -31.32 25.82 -3.65
N TRP A 144 -30.36 25.28 -2.91
CA TRP A 144 -30.63 24.78 -1.55
C TRP A 144 -31.04 25.89 -0.58
N PHE A 145 -30.38 27.06 -0.68
CA PHE A 145 -30.77 28.23 0.12
C PHE A 145 -32.18 28.72 -0.22
N ALA A 146 -32.52 28.82 -1.51
CA ALA A 146 -33.86 29.20 -1.96
C ALA A 146 -34.94 28.24 -1.45
N GLN A 147 -34.66 26.94 -1.44
CA GLN A 147 -35.56 25.92 -0.88
C GLN A 147 -35.75 26.10 0.64
N SER A 148 -34.67 26.32 1.40
CA SER A 148 -34.77 26.54 2.85
C SER A 148 -35.59 27.79 3.18
N VAL A 149 -35.42 28.86 2.40
CA VAL A 149 -36.21 30.10 2.55
C VAL A 149 -37.69 29.85 2.23
N LEU A 150 -38.02 29.15 1.14
CA LEU A 150 -39.41 28.85 0.79
C LEU A 150 -40.09 27.92 1.81
N CYS A 151 -39.38 26.93 2.33
CA CYS A 151 -39.86 26.05 3.41
C CYS A 151 -40.14 26.87 4.69
N PHE A 152 -39.22 27.76 5.05
CA PHE A 152 -39.39 28.64 6.21
C PHE A 152 -40.60 29.57 6.05
N LEU A 153 -40.75 30.21 4.88
CA LEU A 153 -41.90 31.06 4.58
C LEU A 153 -43.22 30.28 4.63
N PHE A 154 -43.23 29.04 4.14
CA PHE A 154 -44.41 28.18 4.24
C PHE A 154 -44.75 27.87 5.70
N LEU A 155 -43.78 27.41 6.50
CA LEU A 155 -43.99 27.10 7.92
C LEU A 155 -44.43 28.33 8.72
N TYR A 156 -43.86 29.50 8.43
CA TYR A 156 -44.25 30.76 9.04
C TYR A 156 -45.70 31.12 8.68
N SER A 157 -46.07 31.05 7.39
CA SER A 157 -47.44 31.32 6.94
C SER A 157 -48.47 30.32 7.48
N ALA A 158 -48.08 29.05 7.68
CA ALA A 158 -48.91 28.03 8.30
C ALA A 158 -49.07 28.25 9.81
N SER A 159 -48.03 28.72 10.51
CA SER A 159 -48.12 29.00 11.95
C SER A 159 -49.11 30.12 12.27
N LEU A 160 -49.23 31.13 11.38
CA LEU A 160 -50.20 32.22 11.50
C LEU A 160 -51.65 31.77 11.37
N LEU A 161 -51.94 30.65 10.68
CA LEU A 161 -53.28 30.04 10.64
C LEU A 161 -53.65 29.41 11.99
N VAL A 162 -52.68 28.81 12.68
CA VAL A 162 -52.88 28.09 13.95
C VAL A 162 -53.02 29.04 15.14
N THR A 163 -52.46 30.25 15.07
CA THR A 163 -52.54 31.25 16.15
C THR A 163 -53.85 32.04 16.20
N SER A 164 -54.86 31.72 15.39
CA SER A 164 -56.17 32.39 15.40
C SER A 164 -57.27 31.66 16.17
N SER A 165 -56.95 30.60 16.91
CA SER A 165 -57.89 29.91 17.80
C SER A 165 -57.40 29.93 19.24
N SER A 166 -57.65 31.04 19.93
CA SER A 166 -57.78 31.07 21.38
C SER A 166 -59.06 31.83 21.70
N LEU A 167 -59.98 31.15 22.39
CA LEU A 167 -60.69 31.70 23.55
C LEU A 167 -61.37 30.56 24.32
N ASP A 168 -61.19 30.68 25.63
CA ASP A 168 -61.95 30.12 26.73
C ASP A 168 -61.87 28.62 27.04
N ARG A 169 -61.16 28.34 28.14
CA ARG A 169 -61.67 27.34 29.09
C ARG A 169 -61.39 27.77 30.52
N GLU A 170 -62.50 28.08 31.18
CA GLU A 170 -62.63 28.38 32.61
C GLU A 170 -61.90 27.38 33.49
N SER A 171 -61.17 27.93 34.46
CA SER A 171 -60.73 27.27 35.67
C SER A 171 -61.92 27.03 36.60
N THR A 172 -62.39 25.79 36.67
CA THR A 172 -63.15 25.31 37.83
C THR A 172 -62.27 24.38 38.64
N ASN A 173 -61.84 24.87 39.80
CA ASN A 173 -61.46 24.01 40.92
C ASN A 173 -62.65 23.13 41.30
N PRO A 174 -62.38 21.88 41.67
CA PRO A 174 -62.90 21.47 42.97
C PRO A 174 -61.80 20.84 43.82
N PHE A 175 -61.72 21.37 45.04
CA PHE A 175 -61.14 20.70 46.20
C PHE A 175 -61.72 19.28 46.34
N GLY A 176 -60.86 18.35 46.72
CA GLY A 176 -61.22 16.97 47.04
C GLY A 176 -60.03 16.25 47.68
N SER A 177 -59.65 16.69 48.88
CA SER A 177 -58.75 15.96 49.76
C SER A 177 -59.41 14.64 50.18
N LEU A 178 -58.88 13.53 49.67
CA LEU A 178 -59.10 12.21 50.24
C LEU A 178 -57.73 11.57 50.37
N GLU A 179 -57.29 11.42 51.62
CA GLU A 179 -56.23 10.49 51.99
C GLU A 179 -56.65 9.09 51.51
N SER A 180 -56.07 8.66 50.40
CA SER A 180 -56.10 7.28 49.96
C SER A 180 -54.67 6.81 49.90
N ASN A 181 -54.39 5.65 50.49
CA ASN A 181 -53.12 4.94 50.33
C ASN A 181 -52.92 4.57 48.85
N THR A 182 -52.44 5.54 48.06
CA THR A 182 -52.06 5.35 46.66
C THR A 182 -50.64 4.80 46.66
N VAL A 183 -50.47 3.55 46.25
CA VAL A 183 -49.15 2.94 46.13
C VAL A 183 -48.53 3.43 44.82
N LEU A 184 -47.47 4.23 44.92
CA LEU A 184 -46.69 4.74 43.80
C LEU A 184 -45.51 3.80 43.53
N THR A 185 -45.38 3.34 42.29
CA THR A 185 -44.18 2.65 41.80
C THR A 185 -43.51 3.53 40.74
N VAL A 186 -42.26 3.93 41.01
CA VAL A 186 -41.45 4.74 40.10
C VAL A 186 -40.40 3.85 39.44
N GLU A 187 -40.36 3.85 38.10
CA GLU A 187 -39.28 3.22 37.34
C GLU A 187 -38.53 4.31 36.55
N PRO A 188 -37.19 4.30 36.51
CA PRO A 188 -36.32 3.24 37.01
C PRO A 188 -35.98 3.32 38.51
N GLY A 189 -36.39 4.38 39.20
CA GLY A 189 -36.02 4.62 40.60
C GLY A 189 -34.53 4.99 40.69
N ASN A 190 -33.74 4.23 41.45
CA ASN A 190 -32.29 4.40 41.45
C ASN A 190 -31.68 3.65 40.27
N ALA A 191 -30.96 4.36 39.41
CA ALA A 191 -30.35 3.77 38.23
C ALA A 191 -28.98 4.37 37.93
N GLU A 192 -28.20 3.63 37.16
CA GLU A 192 -26.91 4.07 36.64
C GLU A 192 -26.93 3.98 35.12
N ILE A 193 -26.56 5.06 34.45
CA ILE A 193 -26.69 5.22 33.00
C ILE A 193 -25.40 5.72 32.34
N GLU A 194 -25.21 5.39 31.06
CA GLU A 194 -24.10 5.92 30.26
C GLU A 194 -24.34 7.42 30.02
N LYS A 195 -23.31 8.24 30.17
CA LYS A 195 -23.36 9.69 29.90
C LYS A 195 -23.97 9.99 28.52
N GLY A 196 -24.93 10.91 28.48
CA GLY A 196 -25.66 11.29 27.27
C GLY A 196 -26.83 10.35 26.92
N SER A 197 -27.13 9.34 27.73
CA SER A 197 -28.29 8.46 27.53
C SER A 197 -29.61 9.18 27.81
N ASN A 198 -30.66 8.70 27.15
CA ASN A 198 -32.03 9.13 27.41
C ASN A 198 -32.66 8.20 28.45
N VAL A 199 -33.39 8.77 29.41
CA VAL A 199 -34.10 8.00 30.44
C VAL A 199 -35.58 8.25 30.33
N VAL A 200 -36.34 7.16 30.31
CA VAL A 200 -37.80 7.19 30.42
C VAL A 200 -38.16 7.01 31.88
N PHE A 201 -38.86 7.98 32.44
CA PHE A 201 -39.39 7.93 33.80
C PHE A 201 -40.87 7.54 33.72
N THR A 202 -41.25 6.51 34.46
CA THR A 202 -42.62 6.07 34.61
C THR A 202 -43.05 6.11 36.07
N ALA A 203 -44.21 6.72 36.31
CA ALA A 203 -44.88 6.72 37.60
C ALA A 203 -46.19 5.97 37.47
N ARG A 204 -46.27 4.78 38.09
CA ARG A 204 -47.45 3.93 38.11
C ARG A 204 -48.17 4.07 39.44
N PHE A 205 -49.47 4.36 39.40
CA PHE A 205 -50.30 4.53 40.59
C PHE A 205 -51.23 3.32 40.74
N GLN A 206 -51.26 2.69 41.92
CA GLN A 206 -52.27 1.69 42.27
C GLN A 206 -53.31 2.35 43.18
N GLY A 207 -54.53 2.54 42.67
CA GLY A 207 -55.61 3.27 43.36
C GLY A 207 -56.03 4.54 42.61
N PRO A 208 -56.51 5.58 43.32
CA PRO A 208 -56.95 6.83 42.70
C PRO A 208 -55.84 7.49 41.88
N VAL A 209 -56.12 7.75 40.60
CA VAL A 209 -55.14 8.29 39.65
C VAL A 209 -55.13 9.82 39.74
N PRO A 210 -53.98 10.47 40.03
CA PRO A 210 -53.86 11.93 40.09
C PRO A 210 -54.22 12.64 38.78
N ALA A 211 -54.61 13.91 38.85
CA ALA A 211 -54.90 14.72 37.66
C ALA A 211 -53.62 15.19 36.95
N ALA A 212 -52.57 15.50 37.71
CA ALA A 212 -51.28 15.95 37.21
C ALA A 212 -50.14 15.31 38.01
N VAL A 213 -49.07 14.94 37.30
CA VAL A 213 -47.86 14.37 37.89
C VAL A 213 -46.66 15.04 37.22
N ALA A 214 -45.71 15.49 38.02
CA ALA A 214 -44.47 16.08 37.53
C ALA A 214 -43.27 15.41 38.20
N LEU A 215 -42.12 15.47 37.54
CA LEU A 215 -40.84 15.04 38.08
C LEU A 215 -40.03 16.29 38.40
N GLU A 216 -39.76 16.51 39.69
CA GLU A 216 -38.84 17.53 40.15
C GLU A 216 -37.44 16.94 40.21
N TYR A 217 -36.48 17.59 39.57
CA TYR A 217 -35.10 17.13 39.56
C TYR A 217 -34.11 18.25 39.78
N THR A 218 -32.95 17.86 40.32
CA THR A 218 -31.79 18.72 40.52
C THR A 218 -30.59 18.00 39.93
N GLN A 219 -29.88 18.71 39.04
CA GLN A 219 -28.64 18.21 38.45
C GLN A 219 -27.47 18.53 39.39
N GLU A 220 -26.54 17.60 39.51
CA GLU A 220 -25.32 17.82 40.29
C GLU A 220 -24.53 19.02 39.73
N GLY A 221 -24.23 20.00 40.59
CA GLY A 221 -23.61 21.28 40.21
C GLY A 221 -24.60 22.43 39.95
N SER A 222 -25.92 22.17 39.93
CA SER A 222 -26.97 23.19 39.88
C SER A 222 -27.78 23.21 41.17
N THR A 223 -28.15 24.41 41.65
CA THR A 223 -29.09 24.58 42.77
C THR A 223 -30.54 24.77 42.28
N GLU A 224 -30.73 24.88 40.97
CA GLU A 224 -32.03 25.09 40.37
C GLU A 224 -32.84 23.78 40.36
N LYS A 225 -34.07 23.86 40.88
CA LYS A 225 -35.03 22.76 40.79
C LYS A 225 -35.80 22.90 39.50
N LEU A 226 -35.62 21.93 38.61
CA LEU A 226 -36.30 21.87 37.33
C LEU A 226 -37.48 20.90 37.43
N SER A 227 -38.54 21.16 36.67
CA SER A 227 -39.74 20.33 36.66
C SER A 227 -40.01 19.79 35.27
N LEU A 228 -40.21 18.48 35.17
CA LEU A 228 -40.57 17.78 33.94
C LEU A 228 -41.99 17.21 34.08
N PRO A 229 -43.00 17.74 33.37
CA PRO A 229 -44.36 17.23 33.45
C PRO A 229 -44.45 15.81 32.85
N LEU A 230 -44.99 14.86 33.60
CA LEU A 230 -45.23 13.50 33.13
C LEU A 230 -46.62 13.43 32.49
N ARG A 231 -46.71 12.82 31.30
CA ARG A 231 -47.97 12.72 30.55
C ARG A 231 -48.58 11.34 30.70
N ARG A 232 -49.89 11.30 30.95
CA ARG A 232 -50.65 10.05 30.92
C ARG A 232 -51.06 9.74 29.49
N ASN A 233 -50.81 8.50 29.05
CA ASN A 233 -51.35 8.02 27.78
C ASN A 233 -52.63 7.22 28.08
N LEU A 234 -53.74 7.59 27.43
CA LEU A 234 -55.06 6.94 27.59
C LEU A 234 -55.59 6.95 29.05
N LYS A 235 -56.34 5.89 29.42
CA LYS A 235 -56.92 5.65 30.75
C LYS A 235 -56.02 4.80 31.66
N ASP A 236 -54.80 4.50 31.22
CA ASP A 236 -53.88 3.68 32.00
C ASP A 236 -53.34 4.46 33.20
N PRO A 237 -53.15 3.84 34.37
CA PRO A 237 -52.67 4.51 35.58
C PRO A 237 -51.14 4.73 35.56
N VAL A 238 -50.57 5.04 34.39
CA VAL A 238 -49.13 5.21 34.15
C VAL A 238 -48.86 6.58 33.54
N PHE A 239 -48.00 7.35 34.18
CA PHE A 239 -47.50 8.62 33.69
C PHE A 239 -46.08 8.44 33.19
N GLY A 240 -45.80 8.89 31.97
CA GLY A 240 -44.48 8.77 31.34
C GLY A 240 -43.89 10.13 30.97
N GLY A 241 -42.58 10.25 31.15
CA GLY A 241 -41.80 11.41 30.69
C GLY A 241 -40.41 10.96 30.26
N VAL A 242 -39.80 11.71 29.34
CA VAL A 242 -38.46 11.39 28.83
C VAL A 242 -37.53 12.56 29.11
N MET A 243 -36.40 12.28 29.72
CA MET A 243 -35.28 13.20 29.83
C MET A 243 -34.22 12.81 28.80
N LEU A 244 -33.83 13.76 27.96
CA LEU A 244 -32.91 13.53 26.86
C LEU A 244 -31.49 13.95 27.28
N GLY A 245 -30.49 13.17 26.85
CA GLY A 245 -29.08 13.55 26.94
C GLY A 245 -28.62 13.92 28.35
N ILE A 246 -28.75 13.01 29.32
CA ILE A 246 -28.34 13.32 30.70
C ILE A 246 -26.81 13.33 30.80
N GLU A 247 -26.24 14.51 31.07
CA GLU A 247 -24.78 14.74 31.10
C GLU A 247 -24.17 14.73 32.51
N ALA A 248 -24.97 15.04 33.55
CA ALA A 248 -24.54 15.11 34.95
C ALA A 248 -25.51 14.32 35.86
N PRO A 249 -25.05 13.72 36.98
CA PRO A 249 -25.91 12.95 37.88
C PRO A 249 -27.13 13.75 38.33
N VAL A 250 -28.27 13.06 38.47
CA VAL A 250 -29.56 13.71 38.72
C VAL A 250 -30.20 13.11 39.96
N SER A 251 -30.56 13.96 40.92
CA SER A 251 -31.46 13.59 42.01
C SER A 251 -32.87 14.04 41.67
N TYR A 252 -33.86 13.15 41.76
CA TYR A 252 -35.23 13.44 41.36
C TYR A 252 -36.27 12.88 42.31
N ARG A 253 -37.47 13.50 42.28
CA ARG A 253 -38.67 13.15 43.04
C ARG A 253 -39.88 13.28 42.13
N VAL A 254 -40.90 12.47 42.37
CA VAL A 254 -42.18 12.55 41.67
C VAL A 254 -43.15 13.32 42.56
N THR A 255 -43.70 14.43 42.04
CA THR A 255 -44.68 15.28 42.72
C THR A 255 -46.08 15.00 42.17
N TYR A 256 -47.03 14.64 43.04
CA TYR A 256 -48.42 14.37 42.69
C TYR A 256 -49.35 14.78 43.84
N ASN A 257 -50.49 15.43 43.56
CA ASN A 257 -51.47 15.86 44.58
C ASN A 257 -50.84 16.45 45.86
N GLU A 258 -49.88 17.38 45.70
CA GLU A 258 -49.12 18.03 46.80
C GLU A 258 -48.27 17.08 47.69
N THR A 259 -48.11 15.83 47.27
CA THR A 259 -47.27 14.80 47.90
C THR A 259 -46.00 14.58 47.08
N LEU A 260 -44.89 14.30 47.75
CA LEU A 260 -43.59 14.01 47.16
C LEU A 260 -43.24 12.54 47.37
N SER A 261 -42.70 11.89 46.34
CA SER A 261 -42.10 10.56 46.49
C SER A 261 -40.80 10.60 47.29
N GLU A 262 -40.24 9.42 47.54
CA GLU A 262 -38.84 9.28 47.95
C GLU A 262 -37.88 9.93 46.93
N THR A 263 -36.66 10.23 47.38
CA THR A 263 -35.61 10.77 46.50
C THR A 263 -34.92 9.62 45.79
N TYR A 264 -34.91 9.68 44.47
CA TYR A 264 -34.19 8.74 43.62
C TYR A 264 -32.97 9.42 43.02
N GLN A 265 -31.94 8.62 42.71
CA GLN A 265 -30.69 9.11 42.11
C GLN A 265 -30.37 8.36 40.83
N ILE A 266 -30.08 9.13 39.79
CA ILE A 266 -29.48 8.67 38.55
C ILE A 266 -27.98 8.96 38.60
N LYS A 267 -27.18 7.90 38.68
CA LYS A 267 -25.72 7.96 38.57
C LYS A 267 -25.31 7.90 37.10
N ILE A 268 -24.19 8.52 36.77
CA ILE A 268 -23.64 8.52 35.42
C ILE A 268 -22.29 7.85 35.41
N PHE A 269 -22.08 6.99 34.43
CA PHE A 269 -20.78 6.43 34.11
C PHE A 269 -20.40 6.72 32.66
N GLU A 270 -19.10 6.64 32.37
CA GLU A 270 -18.56 6.67 31.02
C GLU A 270 -17.64 5.46 30.82
N TYR A 271 -17.70 4.83 29.66
CA TYR A 271 -16.76 3.75 29.32
C TYR A 271 -15.33 4.30 29.15
N PRO A 272 -14.29 3.51 29.50
CA PRO A 272 -12.93 3.92 29.21
C PRO A 272 -12.73 4.03 27.70
N LYS A 273 -12.07 5.09 27.24
CA LYS A 273 -11.74 5.32 25.82
C LYS A 273 -10.40 6.03 25.69
N VAL A 274 -9.73 5.78 24.56
CA VAL A 274 -8.53 6.53 24.17
C VAL A 274 -8.98 7.91 23.67
N THR A 275 -8.37 8.96 24.18
CA THR A 275 -8.61 10.35 23.75
C THR A 275 -7.54 10.82 22.78
N ARG A 276 -6.31 10.36 22.93
CA ARG A 276 -5.17 10.65 22.06
C ARG A 276 -4.13 9.52 22.15
N SER A 277 -3.47 9.22 21.04
CA SER A 277 -2.40 8.24 20.96
C SER A 277 -1.17 8.83 20.27
N ASP A 278 -0.06 8.90 20.99
CA ASP A 278 1.21 9.39 20.46
C ASP A 278 2.17 8.22 20.25
N ALA A 279 3.03 8.34 19.23
CA ALA A 279 4.06 7.35 18.91
C ALA A 279 5.43 8.01 18.93
N LYS A 280 6.27 7.61 19.88
CA LYS A 280 7.69 7.93 19.89
C LYS A 280 8.46 6.83 19.14
N ILE A 281 9.28 7.21 18.17
CA ILE A 281 10.00 6.30 17.28
C ILE A 281 11.49 6.62 17.37
N ILE A 282 12.28 5.62 17.72
CA ILE A 282 13.74 5.66 17.67
C ILE A 282 14.18 4.73 16.53
N ALA A 283 14.89 5.29 15.55
CA ALA A 283 15.32 4.54 14.38
C ALA A 283 16.42 3.53 14.72
N PRO A 284 16.51 2.41 13.98
CA PRO A 284 17.56 1.41 14.19
C PRO A 284 18.93 1.93 13.73
N PRO A 285 20.05 1.29 14.15
CA PRO A 285 21.41 1.76 13.87
C PRO A 285 21.79 1.89 12.38
N TYR A 286 21.12 1.14 11.50
CA TYR A 286 21.34 1.18 10.06
C TYR A 286 20.62 2.35 9.37
N SER A 287 19.61 2.94 10.01
CA SER A 287 18.84 4.05 9.47
C SER A 287 19.40 5.38 9.95
N PRO A 288 19.64 6.36 9.05
CA PRO A 288 20.13 7.69 9.46
C PRO A 288 19.04 8.59 10.08
N ALA A 289 17.81 8.08 10.26
CA ALA A 289 16.71 8.88 10.76
C ALA A 289 16.87 9.24 12.24
N ALA A 290 16.62 10.51 12.59
CA ALA A 290 16.59 10.94 13.98
C ALA A 290 15.33 10.46 14.72
N GLU A 291 15.39 10.48 16.05
CA GLU A 291 14.24 10.25 16.92
C GLU A 291 13.06 11.17 16.53
N LYS A 292 11.85 10.61 16.49
CA LYS A 292 10.65 11.33 16.08
C LYS A 292 9.48 11.02 17.02
N LEU A 293 8.78 12.07 17.46
CA LEU A 293 7.47 11.97 18.11
C LEU A 293 6.37 12.29 17.10
N VAL A 294 5.41 11.40 16.94
CA VAL A 294 4.21 11.59 16.12
C VAL A 294 3.02 11.67 17.05
N GLU A 295 2.41 12.85 17.12
CA GLU A 295 1.25 13.10 17.97
C GLU A 295 -0.05 12.66 17.29
N ASP A 296 -1.03 12.25 18.10
CA ASP A 296 -2.41 11.92 17.69
C ASP A 296 -2.48 11.03 16.43
N THR A 297 -1.78 9.90 16.49
CA THR A 297 -1.71 8.91 15.42
C THR A 297 -2.16 7.55 15.89
N ARG A 298 -2.90 6.87 15.02
CA ARG A 298 -3.23 5.45 15.17
C ARG A 298 -2.44 4.57 14.20
N ARG A 299 -1.71 5.17 13.27
CA ARG A 299 -0.99 4.46 12.22
C ARG A 299 0.37 5.09 11.97
N ILE A 300 1.40 4.28 12.13
CA ILE A 300 2.79 4.71 11.92
C ILE A 300 3.48 3.76 10.95
N THR A 301 4.51 4.28 10.27
CA THR A 301 5.40 3.49 9.43
C THR A 301 6.81 3.65 9.98
N ILE A 302 7.47 2.53 10.25
CA ILE A 302 8.78 2.47 10.91
C ILE A 302 9.69 1.48 10.19
N ALA A 303 10.99 1.64 10.34
CA ALA A 303 11.97 0.68 9.84
C ALA A 303 12.00 -0.56 10.75
N GLU A 304 12.32 -1.73 10.19
CA GLU A 304 12.50 -2.96 10.95
C GLU A 304 13.53 -2.79 12.08
N GLY A 305 13.19 -3.21 13.30
CA GLY A 305 14.09 -3.02 14.44
C GLY A 305 14.06 -1.62 15.07
N SER A 306 13.18 -0.71 14.61
CA SER A 306 12.93 0.55 15.32
C SER A 306 12.31 0.30 16.69
N GLU A 307 12.72 1.06 17.70
CA GLU A 307 12.01 1.08 18.99
C GLU A 307 10.81 2.02 18.89
N LEU A 308 9.63 1.47 19.16
CA LEU A 308 8.35 2.17 19.12
C LEU A 308 7.77 2.25 20.54
N THR A 309 7.61 3.46 21.06
CA THR A 309 6.85 3.69 22.29
C THR A 309 5.49 4.29 21.97
N TRP A 310 4.43 3.53 22.24
CA TRP A 310 3.06 4.07 22.25
C TRP A 310 2.79 4.78 23.57
N ILE A 311 2.20 5.96 23.51
CA ILE A 311 1.75 6.75 24.66
C ILE A 311 0.27 7.04 24.46
N LEU A 312 -0.58 6.45 25.30
CA LEU A 312 -2.03 6.57 25.21
C LEU A 312 -2.54 7.48 26.31
N ASN A 313 -3.27 8.52 25.93
CA ASN A 313 -4.06 9.35 26.83
C ASN A 313 -5.50 8.84 26.81
N LEU A 314 -6.06 8.63 28.00
CA LEU A 314 -7.42 8.12 28.19
C LEU A 314 -8.33 9.22 28.77
N ASN A 315 -9.65 9.02 28.69
CA ASN A 315 -10.61 9.91 29.35
C ASN A 315 -10.60 9.80 30.89
N LYS A 316 -10.18 8.65 31.42
CA LYS A 316 -10.11 8.37 32.85
C LYS A 316 -9.03 7.33 33.16
N PRO A 317 -8.54 7.24 34.42
CA PRO A 317 -7.68 6.14 34.87
C PRO A 317 -8.38 4.78 34.71
N VAL A 318 -7.60 3.75 34.37
CA VAL A 318 -8.08 2.37 34.16
C VAL A 318 -7.30 1.38 35.02
N ALA A 319 -7.92 0.27 35.37
CA ALA A 319 -7.29 -0.83 36.09
C ALA A 319 -6.40 -1.67 35.16
N GLU A 320 -6.84 -1.89 33.93
CA GLU A 320 -6.09 -2.62 32.90
C GLU A 320 -6.02 -1.82 31.60
N CYS A 321 -4.84 -1.76 31.02
CA CYS A 321 -4.57 -1.17 29.71
C CYS A 321 -3.64 -2.13 28.95
N GLU A 322 -4.15 -2.74 27.89
CA GLU A 322 -3.42 -3.75 27.13
C GLU A 322 -3.55 -3.54 25.62
N LEU A 323 -2.47 -3.82 24.90
CA LEU A 323 -2.49 -3.99 23.45
C LEU A 323 -2.62 -5.47 23.14
N VAL A 324 -3.64 -5.85 22.36
CA VAL A 324 -3.87 -7.22 21.93
C VAL A 324 -3.65 -7.31 20.43
N ASP A 325 -2.70 -8.13 19.99
CA ASP A 325 -2.47 -8.33 18.56
C ASP A 325 -3.52 -9.26 17.91
N LYS A 326 -3.37 -9.56 16.62
CA LYS A 326 -4.28 -10.46 15.90
C LYS A 326 -4.16 -11.93 16.30
N GLU A 327 -3.03 -12.32 16.87
CA GLU A 327 -2.75 -13.68 17.33
C GLU A 327 -3.26 -13.90 18.76
N GLY A 328 -3.62 -12.83 19.45
CA GLY A 328 -4.10 -12.83 20.83
C GLY A 328 -3.00 -12.60 21.85
N ASN A 329 -1.77 -12.28 21.44
CA ASN A 329 -0.72 -11.92 22.37
C ASN A 329 -1.02 -10.55 22.97
N THR A 330 -0.87 -10.45 24.29
CA THR A 330 -1.19 -9.24 25.04
C THR A 330 0.07 -8.56 25.55
N GLN A 331 0.11 -7.24 25.40
CA GLN A 331 1.16 -6.39 25.93
C GLN A 331 0.56 -5.36 26.87
N LYS A 332 0.92 -5.41 28.15
CA LYS A 332 0.45 -4.48 29.18
C LYS A 332 1.14 -3.13 29.06
N LEU A 333 0.37 -2.04 29.12
CA LEU A 333 0.91 -0.68 29.23
C LEU A 333 1.08 -0.30 30.69
N SER A 334 2.13 0.47 30.98
CA SER A 334 2.40 1.00 32.32
C SER A 334 1.94 2.45 32.42
N ALA A 335 1.37 2.83 33.57
CA ALA A 335 0.99 4.22 33.82
C ALA A 335 2.23 5.13 33.85
N VAL A 336 2.13 6.30 33.22
CA VAL A 336 3.18 7.30 33.22
C VAL A 336 3.19 8.03 34.57
N PRO A 337 4.35 8.20 35.24
CA PRO A 337 4.44 8.97 36.48
C PRO A 337 3.82 10.37 36.32
N ASP A 338 3.14 10.84 37.36
CA ASP A 338 2.50 12.16 37.42
C ASP A 338 1.37 12.43 36.39
N LYS A 339 0.95 11.42 35.61
CA LYS A 339 -0.16 11.50 34.65
C LYS A 339 -1.12 10.31 34.81
N PRO A 340 -2.16 10.42 35.65
CA PRO A 340 -2.99 9.28 36.08
C PRO A 340 -3.85 8.63 34.98
N ALA A 341 -4.02 9.28 33.82
CA ALA A 341 -4.76 8.77 32.67
C ALA A 341 -3.87 8.58 31.43
N THR A 342 -2.55 8.53 31.59
CA THR A 342 -1.59 8.31 30.51
C THR A 342 -0.84 7.01 30.72
N TYR A 343 -0.78 6.18 29.69
CA TYR A 343 -0.14 4.86 29.73
C TYR A 343 0.83 4.71 28.57
N SER A 344 1.94 4.01 28.77
CA SER A 344 2.95 3.80 27.73
C SER A 344 3.48 2.38 27.66
N VAL A 345 3.93 1.99 26.48
CA VAL A 345 4.61 0.72 26.22
C VAL A 345 5.63 0.86 25.10
N SER A 346 6.82 0.31 25.31
CA SER A 346 7.88 0.22 24.29
C SER A 346 7.90 -1.17 23.66
N LEU A 347 8.02 -1.20 22.33
CA LEU A 347 7.95 -2.38 21.48
C LEU A 347 9.00 -2.29 20.38
N THR A 348 9.50 -3.43 19.90
CA THR A 348 10.41 -3.51 18.75
C THR A 348 9.81 -4.44 17.70
N PRO A 349 8.76 -4.00 16.96
CA PRO A 349 8.07 -4.86 16.01
C PRO A 349 8.99 -5.20 14.82
N LYS A 350 9.18 -6.49 14.56
CA LYS A 350 9.92 -7.00 13.38
C LYS A 350 9.05 -7.08 12.13
N GLN A 351 7.73 -7.21 12.30
CA GLN A 351 6.76 -7.31 11.22
C GLN A 351 5.64 -6.30 11.41
N SER A 352 4.88 -6.03 10.35
CA SER A 352 3.75 -5.11 10.42
C SER A 352 2.66 -5.69 11.33
N THR A 353 2.34 -4.99 12.42
CA THR A 353 1.42 -5.47 13.46
C THR A 353 0.25 -4.50 13.64
N THR A 354 -0.90 -5.05 14.00
CA THR A 354 -2.10 -4.30 14.39
C THR A 354 -2.50 -4.75 15.77
N TRP A 355 -2.65 -3.79 16.69
CA TRP A 355 -3.11 -4.03 18.05
C TRP A 355 -4.48 -3.41 18.28
N LYS A 356 -5.34 -4.12 19.01
CA LYS A 356 -6.55 -3.58 19.60
C LYS A 356 -6.25 -3.13 21.01
N VAL A 357 -6.65 -1.90 21.34
CA VAL A 357 -6.53 -1.36 22.69
C VAL A 357 -7.66 -1.91 23.55
N ASN A 358 -7.33 -2.73 24.54
CA ASN A 358 -8.27 -3.26 25.51
C ASN A 358 -8.12 -2.47 26.82
N LEU A 359 -9.23 -1.89 27.29
CA LEU A 359 -9.26 -1.07 28.49
C LEU A 359 -10.30 -1.62 29.46
N VAL A 360 -9.94 -1.71 30.75
CA VAL A 360 -10.86 -2.10 31.82
C VAL A 360 -10.78 -1.11 32.96
N ASP A 361 -11.90 -0.48 33.33
CA ASP A 361 -11.94 0.44 34.46
C ASP A 361 -11.98 -0.28 35.83
N SER A 362 -11.95 0.48 36.92
CA SER A 362 -11.99 -0.04 38.29
C SER A 362 -13.27 -0.81 38.64
N GLU A 363 -14.35 -0.62 37.87
CA GLU A 363 -15.64 -1.28 38.05
C GLU A 363 -15.82 -2.47 37.08
N GLY A 364 -14.76 -2.83 36.34
CA GLY A 364 -14.77 -3.95 35.40
C GLY A 364 -15.42 -3.65 34.05
N ARG A 365 -15.72 -2.38 33.73
CA ARG A 365 -16.32 -1.99 32.45
C ARG A 365 -15.25 -1.92 31.37
N LYS A 366 -15.52 -2.57 30.23
CA LYS A 366 -14.63 -2.57 29.06
C LYS A 366 -14.95 -1.43 28.10
N ASN A 367 -13.97 -1.01 27.30
CA ASN A 367 -14.21 -0.05 26.23
C ASN A 367 -15.18 -0.59 25.17
N LYS A 368 -16.19 0.22 24.82
CA LYS A 368 -17.28 -0.16 23.91
C LYS A 368 -16.82 -0.35 22.45
N LEU A 369 -15.86 0.44 22.02
CA LEU A 369 -15.25 0.41 20.70
C LEU A 369 -13.73 0.41 20.86
N PRO A 370 -13.08 -0.77 20.89
CA PRO A 370 -11.62 -0.87 20.92
C PRO A 370 -10.99 -0.17 19.73
N GLU A 371 -10.08 0.77 20.00
CA GLU A 371 -9.31 1.43 18.97
C GLU A 371 -8.21 0.50 18.44
N GLU A 372 -7.86 0.65 17.16
CA GLU A 372 -6.79 -0.10 16.52
C GLU A 372 -5.56 0.79 16.32
N LEU A 373 -4.40 0.30 16.76
CA LEU A 373 -3.09 0.89 16.52
C LEU A 373 -2.32 0.03 15.51
N ILE A 374 -1.77 0.66 14.48
CA ILE A 374 -1.12 -0.03 13.36
C ILE A 374 0.32 0.45 13.24
N ALA A 375 1.27 -0.47 13.40
CA ALA A 375 2.67 -0.26 13.03
C ALA A 375 2.97 -0.97 11.72
N LYS A 376 3.22 -0.20 10.66
CA LYS A 376 3.72 -0.75 9.40
C LYS A 376 5.24 -0.79 9.45
N VAL A 377 5.82 -1.98 9.38
CA VAL A 377 7.27 -2.17 9.38
C VAL A 377 7.79 -2.28 7.94
N LEU A 378 8.81 -1.49 7.62
CA LEU A 378 9.54 -1.53 6.36
C LEU A 378 10.80 -2.39 6.55
N PRO A 379 10.94 -3.52 5.83
CA PRO A 379 12.10 -4.40 5.96
C PRO A 379 13.36 -3.75 5.38
N ASN A 380 14.53 -4.09 5.94
CA ASN A 380 15.82 -3.65 5.40
C ASN A 380 16.29 -4.57 4.26
N LYS A 381 16.16 -4.10 3.01
CA LYS A 381 16.54 -4.86 1.82
C LYS A 381 17.96 -4.56 1.39
N PRO A 382 18.67 -5.54 0.78
CA PRO A 382 19.97 -5.28 0.19
C PRO A 382 19.87 -4.33 -1.01
N PRO A 383 20.96 -3.58 -1.30
CA PRO A 383 21.02 -2.65 -2.42
C PRO A 383 20.89 -3.38 -3.75
N THR A 384 20.23 -2.71 -4.70
CA THR A 384 20.07 -3.21 -6.07
C THR A 384 21.06 -2.54 -7.00
N ILE A 385 21.85 -3.33 -7.74
CA ILE A 385 22.83 -2.85 -8.71
C ILE A 385 22.31 -3.13 -10.12
N LYS A 386 22.06 -2.07 -10.89
CA LYS A 386 21.69 -2.15 -12.31
C LYS A 386 22.82 -1.63 -13.17
N LEU A 387 23.36 -2.49 -14.02
CA LEU A 387 24.49 -2.13 -14.85
C LEU A 387 24.00 -1.36 -16.08
N ALA A 388 24.64 -0.23 -16.37
CA ALA A 388 24.27 0.67 -17.46
C ALA A 388 25.13 0.46 -18.71
N LYS A 389 26.41 0.11 -18.54
CA LYS A 389 27.40 -0.09 -19.63
C LYS A 389 28.33 -1.30 -19.41
N ALA A 390 27.85 -2.32 -18.69
CA ALA A 390 28.60 -3.58 -18.54
C ALA A 390 28.02 -4.64 -19.48
N SER A 391 28.90 -5.31 -20.22
CA SER A 391 28.55 -6.41 -21.10
C SER A 391 29.79 -7.25 -21.38
N ASP A 392 29.57 -8.52 -21.70
CA ASP A 392 30.63 -9.37 -22.22
C ASP A 392 31.06 -8.84 -23.59
N ARG A 393 32.38 -8.70 -23.79
CA ARG A 393 32.93 -8.11 -25.02
C ARG A 393 34.33 -8.61 -25.34
N ARG A 394 34.69 -8.52 -26.62
CA ARG A 394 36.06 -8.71 -27.10
C ARG A 394 36.72 -7.37 -27.27
N VAL A 395 37.88 -7.18 -26.65
CA VAL A 395 38.54 -5.88 -26.52
C VAL A 395 39.97 -5.93 -27.02
N SER A 396 40.45 -4.82 -27.55
CA SER A 396 41.87 -4.67 -27.88
C SER A 396 42.71 -4.42 -26.61
N PRO A 397 43.99 -4.83 -26.56
CA PRO A 397 44.90 -4.51 -25.46
C PRO A 397 45.02 -3.02 -25.12
N LEU A 398 44.71 -2.12 -26.06
CA LEU A 398 44.78 -0.67 -25.91
C LEU A 398 43.39 -0.01 -25.78
N GLU A 399 42.33 -0.81 -25.68
CA GLU A 399 40.97 -0.29 -25.61
C GLU A 399 40.66 0.32 -24.24
N GLU A 400 39.77 1.31 -24.22
CA GLU A 400 39.22 1.90 -23.00
C GLU A 400 37.77 1.45 -22.83
N MET A 401 37.48 0.79 -21.71
CA MET A 401 36.14 0.30 -21.41
C MET A 401 35.42 1.28 -20.48
N ASP A 402 34.39 1.94 -21.00
CA ASP A 402 33.47 2.71 -20.18
C ASP A 402 32.49 1.76 -19.46
N LEU A 403 32.59 1.73 -18.13
CA LEU A 403 31.83 0.87 -17.24
C LEU A 403 30.96 1.73 -16.33
N GLY A 404 29.67 1.42 -16.23
CA GLY A 404 28.77 2.20 -15.38
C GLY A 404 27.68 1.38 -14.73
N ALA A 405 27.30 1.78 -13.53
CA ALA A 405 26.29 1.14 -12.70
C ALA A 405 25.39 2.16 -11.99
N LYS A 406 24.10 1.84 -11.91
CA LYS A 406 23.07 2.54 -11.16
C LYS A 406 22.68 1.71 -9.96
N LEU A 407 22.82 2.29 -8.78
CA LEU A 407 22.56 1.63 -7.53
C LEU A 407 21.38 2.29 -6.81
N ASN A 408 20.54 1.48 -6.18
CA ASN A 408 19.40 1.96 -5.41
C ASN A 408 19.21 1.14 -4.13
N ASP A 409 19.02 1.84 -3.03
CA ASP A 409 18.78 1.28 -1.71
C ASP A 409 17.68 2.03 -0.94
N ASP A 410 17.06 1.35 0.03
CA ASP A 410 15.96 1.91 0.84
C ASP A 410 16.46 2.87 1.94
N PHE A 411 17.62 2.56 2.55
CA PHE A 411 18.19 3.28 3.71
C PHE A 411 19.48 4.04 3.38
N GLY A 412 20.17 3.63 2.30
CA GLY A 412 21.28 4.33 1.69
C GLY A 412 22.54 3.46 1.56
N ILE A 413 23.29 3.72 0.51
CA ILE A 413 24.55 3.05 0.18
C ILE A 413 25.69 3.84 0.81
N SER A 414 26.58 3.14 1.52
CA SER A 414 27.76 3.74 2.16
C SER A 414 28.95 3.80 1.20
N LYS A 415 29.27 2.69 0.54
CA LYS A 415 30.38 2.58 -0.42
C LYS A 415 29.99 1.87 -1.69
N VAL A 416 30.67 2.21 -2.77
CA VAL A 416 30.55 1.51 -4.06
C VAL A 416 31.93 1.41 -4.71
N GLY A 417 32.17 0.30 -5.38
CA GLY A 417 33.38 0.11 -6.14
C GLY A 417 33.21 -0.81 -7.34
N LEU A 418 34.28 -0.91 -8.10
CA LEU A 418 34.49 -1.85 -9.18
C LEU A 418 35.60 -2.80 -8.75
N ALA A 419 35.38 -4.10 -8.92
CA ALA A 419 36.44 -5.09 -8.79
C ALA A 419 36.73 -5.70 -10.16
N TYR A 420 38.01 -5.85 -10.50
CA TYR A 420 38.43 -6.56 -11.71
C TYR A 420 39.63 -7.48 -11.45
N SER A 421 39.75 -8.55 -12.22
CA SER A 421 40.89 -9.47 -12.20
C SER A 421 41.30 -9.88 -13.61
N ILE A 422 42.57 -10.27 -13.77
CA ILE A 422 43.14 -10.75 -15.02
C ILE A 422 43.52 -12.22 -14.82
N ASN A 423 43.06 -13.11 -15.70
CA ASN A 423 43.41 -14.55 -15.70
C ASN A 423 43.22 -15.31 -14.37
N GLY A 424 42.35 -14.82 -13.47
CA GLY A 424 42.11 -15.43 -12.16
C GLY A 424 43.01 -14.91 -11.04
N ASP A 425 43.80 -13.86 -11.29
CA ASP A 425 44.57 -13.17 -10.24
C ASP A 425 43.66 -12.58 -9.15
N ALA A 426 44.26 -12.23 -8.01
CA ALA A 426 43.55 -11.56 -6.93
C ALA A 426 42.82 -10.29 -7.45
N PRO A 427 41.52 -10.12 -7.16
CA PRO A 427 40.77 -8.96 -7.62
C PRO A 427 41.38 -7.66 -7.13
N THR A 428 41.57 -6.70 -8.03
CA THR A 428 41.89 -5.32 -7.70
C THR A 428 40.60 -4.56 -7.51
N GLU A 429 40.42 -3.93 -6.34
CA GLU A 429 39.24 -3.12 -6.03
C GLU A 429 39.55 -1.64 -6.26
N VAL A 430 38.66 -0.98 -6.99
CA VAL A 430 38.64 0.46 -7.21
C VAL A 430 37.43 1.05 -6.49
N LEU A 431 37.69 1.90 -5.51
CA LEU A 431 36.65 2.64 -4.80
C LEU A 431 36.16 3.80 -5.68
N LEU A 432 34.89 3.78 -6.06
CA LEU A 432 34.31 4.79 -6.95
C LEU A 432 33.63 5.93 -6.17
N SER A 433 33.04 5.60 -5.03
CA SER A 433 32.48 6.60 -4.11
C SER A 433 32.49 6.06 -2.69
N ASP A 434 32.85 6.95 -1.76
CA ASP A 434 32.83 6.75 -0.32
C ASP A 434 32.14 7.96 0.29
N THR A 435 30.84 7.84 0.50
CA THR A 435 30.01 8.95 0.96
C THR A 435 29.83 8.86 2.47
N ALA A 436 30.21 9.93 3.17
CA ALA A 436 30.01 10.05 4.61
C ALA A 436 28.51 9.97 5.01
N GLU A 437 27.62 10.45 4.14
CA GLU A 437 26.17 10.27 4.28
C GLU A 437 25.64 9.24 3.28
N PRO A 438 24.94 8.19 3.72
CA PRO A 438 24.41 7.15 2.84
C PRO A 438 23.44 7.72 1.79
N SER A 439 23.68 7.47 0.51
CA SER A 439 22.79 7.90 -0.57
C SER A 439 21.85 6.78 -0.99
N LYS A 440 20.55 7.07 -1.12
CA LYS A 440 19.56 6.10 -1.62
C LYS A 440 19.73 5.73 -3.09
N LYS A 441 20.32 6.64 -3.88
CA LYS A 441 20.54 6.45 -5.31
C LYS A 441 21.92 6.93 -5.68
N LEU A 442 22.61 6.11 -6.46
CA LEU A 442 23.95 6.44 -6.93
C LEU A 442 24.10 6.01 -8.38
N GLU A 443 24.79 6.82 -9.16
CA GLU A 443 25.20 6.49 -10.52
C GLU A 443 26.71 6.65 -10.59
N THR A 444 27.38 5.60 -11.04
CA THR A 444 28.84 5.56 -11.13
C THR A 444 29.24 5.25 -12.55
N ASN A 445 30.33 5.88 -13.00
CA ASN A 445 31.00 5.58 -14.25
C ASN A 445 32.50 5.46 -13.97
N TYR A 446 33.16 4.53 -14.64
CA TYR A 446 34.58 4.27 -14.54
C TYR A 446 35.15 3.87 -15.90
N LEU A 447 36.26 4.47 -16.28
CA LEU A 447 36.96 4.16 -17.52
C LEU A 447 38.12 3.22 -17.23
N LEU A 448 37.97 1.95 -17.61
CA LEU A 448 39.03 0.94 -17.44
C LEU A 448 39.92 0.94 -18.70
N ALA A 449 41.09 1.57 -18.60
CA ALA A 449 42.07 1.62 -19.68
C ALA A 449 42.97 0.37 -19.69
N LEU A 450 42.81 -0.49 -20.70
CA LEU A 450 43.53 -1.78 -20.77
C LEU A 450 45.04 -1.62 -21.01
N GLU A 451 45.44 -0.51 -21.63
CA GLU A 451 46.85 -0.14 -21.78
C GLU A 451 47.56 0.00 -20.42
N GLN A 452 46.91 0.65 -19.45
CA GLN A 452 47.46 0.86 -18.11
C GLN A 452 47.60 -0.46 -17.35
N LEU A 453 46.70 -1.42 -17.62
CA LEU A 453 46.75 -2.78 -17.08
C LEU A 453 47.81 -3.64 -17.77
N LYS A 454 48.43 -3.15 -18.86
CA LYS A 454 49.35 -3.92 -19.71
C LYS A 454 48.73 -5.23 -20.19
N ALA A 455 47.45 -5.16 -20.59
CA ALA A 455 46.72 -6.31 -21.09
C ALA A 455 47.46 -6.95 -22.27
N LYS A 456 47.51 -8.28 -22.29
CA LYS A 456 48.11 -9.07 -23.39
C LYS A 456 47.01 -9.81 -24.14
N PRO A 457 47.21 -10.13 -25.43
CA PRO A 457 46.33 -11.02 -26.15
C PRO A 457 46.11 -12.34 -25.40
N ASP A 458 44.93 -12.92 -25.60
CA ASP A 458 44.48 -14.20 -25.03
C ASP A 458 44.33 -14.16 -23.49
N GLN A 459 44.19 -12.97 -22.91
CA GLN A 459 43.86 -12.79 -21.50
C GLN A 459 42.37 -12.59 -21.29
N LEU A 460 41.89 -13.08 -20.14
CA LEU A 460 40.54 -12.86 -19.65
C LEU A 460 40.55 -11.80 -18.56
N ILE A 461 39.81 -10.72 -18.77
CA ILE A 461 39.53 -9.73 -17.74
C ILE A 461 38.12 -10.00 -17.22
N SER A 462 37.98 -10.26 -15.93
CA SER A 462 36.68 -10.40 -15.28
C SER A 462 36.42 -9.18 -14.41
N TYR A 463 35.21 -8.64 -14.44
CA TYR A 463 34.86 -7.46 -13.65
C TYR A 463 33.41 -7.48 -13.15
N TYR A 464 33.19 -6.86 -12.00
CA TYR A 464 31.88 -6.71 -11.36
C TYR A 464 31.86 -5.48 -10.45
N PHE A 465 30.68 -4.91 -10.26
CA PHE A 465 30.46 -3.82 -9.30
C PHE A 465 30.09 -4.39 -7.94
N TRP A 466 30.43 -3.68 -6.87
CA TRP A 466 30.01 -4.02 -5.52
C TRP A 466 29.53 -2.77 -4.80
N ALA A 467 28.65 -2.97 -3.82
CA ALA A 467 28.08 -1.93 -2.98
C ALA A 467 28.01 -2.38 -1.54
N GLU A 468 28.24 -1.47 -0.60
CA GLU A 468 28.11 -1.71 0.82
C GLU A 468 27.00 -0.87 1.42
N ASP A 469 26.11 -1.52 2.15
CA ASP A 469 25.09 -0.90 3.00
C ASP A 469 25.23 -1.40 4.45
N LYS A 470 24.26 -1.09 5.30
CA LYS A 470 24.19 -1.62 6.65
C LYS A 470 23.07 -2.64 6.74
N ASP A 471 23.35 -3.82 7.28
CA ASP A 471 22.33 -4.84 7.53
C ASP A 471 21.39 -4.45 8.69
N SER A 472 20.46 -5.35 9.03
CA SER A 472 19.49 -5.13 10.10
C SER A 472 20.12 -4.93 11.49
N ASP A 473 21.34 -5.42 11.71
CA ASP A 473 22.10 -5.28 12.95
C ASP A 473 23.04 -4.06 12.93
N GLY A 474 23.12 -3.35 11.80
CA GLY A 474 23.97 -2.19 11.60
C GLY A 474 25.40 -2.51 11.18
N GLN A 475 25.71 -3.78 10.88
CA GLN A 475 27.00 -4.22 10.36
C GLN A 475 27.09 -3.95 8.85
N PRO A 476 28.30 -3.74 8.30
CA PRO A 476 28.47 -3.54 6.87
C PRO A 476 28.11 -4.81 6.11
N ARG A 477 27.17 -4.70 5.17
CA ARG A 477 26.78 -5.76 4.25
C ARG A 477 27.21 -5.38 2.85
N ARG A 478 27.96 -6.27 2.19
CA ARG A 478 28.42 -6.08 0.81
C ARG A 478 27.57 -6.92 -0.14
N ILE A 479 27.15 -6.33 -1.25
CA ILE A 479 26.46 -6.98 -2.35
C ILE A 479 27.23 -6.76 -3.63
N GLU A 480 27.31 -7.82 -4.45
CA GLU A 480 28.08 -7.85 -5.69
C GLU A 480 27.15 -7.98 -6.90
N SER A 481 27.51 -7.40 -8.05
CA SER A 481 26.72 -7.47 -9.28
C SER A 481 26.93 -8.80 -10.02
N ASP A 482 26.30 -8.94 -11.19
CA ASP A 482 26.68 -10.00 -12.13
C ASP A 482 28.14 -9.81 -12.58
N LEU A 483 28.79 -10.92 -12.92
CA LEU A 483 30.16 -10.98 -13.40
C LEU A 483 30.17 -10.85 -14.93
N PHE A 484 31.06 -10.00 -15.45
CA PHE A 484 31.24 -9.79 -16.88
C PHE A 484 32.68 -10.07 -17.30
N PHE A 485 32.83 -10.36 -18.58
CA PHE A 485 34.09 -10.77 -19.17
C PHE A 485 34.51 -9.85 -20.32
N ALA A 486 35.78 -9.49 -20.34
CA ALA A 486 36.46 -8.86 -21.45
C ALA A 486 37.56 -9.80 -21.94
N GLU A 487 37.36 -10.38 -23.12
CA GLU A 487 38.34 -11.24 -23.79
C GLU A 487 39.29 -10.33 -24.60
N VAL A 488 40.59 -10.35 -24.26
CA VAL A 488 41.58 -9.53 -24.95
C VAL A 488 42.00 -10.22 -26.24
N ARG A 489 41.52 -9.71 -27.38
CA ARG A 489 41.84 -10.26 -28.70
C ARG A 489 43.22 -9.81 -29.20
N PRO A 490 43.92 -10.63 -30.00
CA PRO A 490 45.13 -10.19 -30.69
C PRO A 490 44.83 -9.06 -31.69
N PHE A 491 45.86 -8.27 -32.03
CA PHE A 491 45.76 -7.21 -33.04
C PHE A 491 45.59 -7.77 -34.46
N GLU A 492 46.21 -8.92 -34.74
CA GLU A 492 46.20 -9.55 -36.05
C GLU A 492 45.52 -10.93 -35.93
N GLU A 493 44.41 -11.09 -36.65
CA GLU A 493 43.78 -12.37 -36.94
C GLU A 493 43.93 -12.61 -38.44
N ILE A 494 44.49 -13.76 -38.83
CA ILE A 494 44.78 -14.05 -40.23
C ILE A 494 43.57 -14.77 -40.82
N TYR A 495 42.82 -14.06 -41.67
CA TYR A 495 41.74 -14.66 -42.44
C TYR A 495 42.27 -15.07 -43.82
N ARG A 496 42.36 -16.38 -44.08
CA ARG A 496 42.73 -16.92 -45.39
C ARG A 496 41.46 -17.23 -46.19
N GLU A 497 41.40 -16.78 -47.44
CA GLU A 497 40.33 -17.18 -48.35
C GLU A 497 40.56 -18.65 -48.75
N GLY A 498 39.62 -19.52 -48.38
CA GLY A 498 39.66 -20.92 -48.81
C GLY A 498 39.50 -21.01 -50.32
N GLN A 499 40.32 -21.84 -51.00
CA GLN A 499 40.23 -21.99 -52.46
C GLN A 499 38.85 -22.54 -52.85
N PRO A 500 38.14 -21.95 -53.85
CA PRO A 500 36.94 -22.55 -54.41
C PRO A 500 37.32 -23.83 -55.17
N GLN A 501 37.21 -24.97 -54.51
CA GLN A 501 37.56 -26.28 -55.09
C GLN A 501 36.39 -26.88 -55.88
N SER A 502 36.73 -27.58 -56.96
CA SER A 502 35.81 -28.28 -57.86
C SER A 502 35.00 -29.37 -57.13
N GLU A 503 33.74 -29.60 -57.56
CA GLU A 503 32.79 -30.58 -56.98
C GLU A 503 33.38 -32.00 -56.82
N SER A 504 34.33 -32.40 -57.68
CA SER A 504 35.02 -33.69 -57.61
C SER A 504 36.08 -33.80 -56.49
N GLN A 505 36.60 -32.67 -55.99
CA GLN A 505 37.52 -32.64 -54.84
C GLN A 505 36.78 -32.41 -53.51
N GLN A 506 35.55 -31.85 -53.55
CA GLN A 506 34.71 -31.69 -52.36
C GLN A 506 34.34 -33.02 -51.69
N GLN A 507 34.16 -34.11 -52.43
CA GLN A 507 33.81 -35.42 -51.84
C GLN A 507 34.99 -36.14 -51.17
N GLN A 508 36.24 -35.92 -51.62
CA GLN A 508 37.42 -36.51 -50.99
C GLN A 508 37.97 -35.67 -49.83
N GLN A 509 37.81 -34.34 -49.85
CA GLN A 509 38.18 -33.48 -48.73
C GLN A 509 37.08 -33.33 -47.67
N GLN A 510 35.80 -33.63 -47.96
CA GLN A 510 34.77 -33.69 -46.91
C GLN A 510 35.09 -34.67 -45.79
N GLN A 511 35.87 -35.74 -46.03
CA GLN A 511 36.32 -36.64 -44.97
C GLN A 511 37.53 -36.13 -44.18
N GLN A 512 38.32 -35.19 -44.74
CA GLN A 512 39.57 -34.69 -44.12
C GLN A 512 39.39 -33.31 -43.47
N SER A 513 38.54 -32.44 -44.04
CA SER A 513 38.16 -31.14 -43.49
C SER A 513 37.19 -31.24 -42.31
N GLN A 514 36.46 -32.37 -42.18
CA GLN A 514 35.56 -32.63 -41.05
C GLN A 514 36.33 -32.89 -39.73
N HIS A 515 37.59 -33.35 -39.81
CA HIS A 515 38.43 -33.52 -38.62
C HIS A 515 39.04 -32.20 -38.10
N GLN A 516 39.30 -31.23 -38.97
CA GLN A 516 39.96 -29.97 -38.58
C GLN A 516 38.95 -28.87 -38.18
N GLY A 517 37.77 -28.84 -38.80
CA GLY A 517 36.67 -27.96 -38.39
C GLY A 517 36.01 -28.37 -37.07
N GLY A 518 35.90 -29.69 -36.80
CA GLY A 518 35.31 -30.20 -35.55
C GLY A 518 36.12 -29.85 -34.31
N ALA A 519 37.46 -29.88 -34.38
CA ALA A 519 38.32 -29.54 -33.24
C ALA A 519 38.19 -28.07 -32.81
N GLN A 520 38.02 -27.15 -33.77
CA GLN A 520 37.81 -25.73 -33.49
C GLN A 520 36.44 -25.48 -32.84
N GLU A 521 35.39 -26.12 -33.35
CA GLU A 521 34.04 -26.04 -32.77
C GLU A 521 34.01 -26.62 -31.34
N GLN A 522 34.69 -27.73 -31.11
CA GLN A 522 34.85 -28.34 -29.77
C GLN A 522 35.64 -27.44 -28.81
N ALA A 523 36.69 -26.75 -29.28
CA ALA A 523 37.46 -25.82 -28.47
C ALA A 523 36.64 -24.58 -28.08
N GLU A 524 35.84 -24.06 -29.01
CA GLU A 524 34.90 -22.96 -28.73
C GLU A 524 33.84 -23.40 -27.72
N GLU A 525 33.22 -24.57 -27.91
CA GLU A 525 32.23 -25.13 -26.99
C GLU A 525 32.81 -25.37 -25.59
N ALA A 526 34.04 -25.89 -25.49
CA ALA A 526 34.74 -26.07 -24.21
C ALA A 526 34.97 -24.71 -23.50
N ALA A 527 35.35 -23.67 -24.24
CA ALA A 527 35.47 -22.33 -23.68
C ALA A 527 34.10 -21.81 -23.21
N GLU A 528 33.04 -21.97 -24.00
CA GLU A 528 31.70 -21.52 -23.59
C GLU A 528 31.20 -22.20 -22.31
N LEU A 529 31.37 -23.51 -22.21
CA LEU A 529 31.03 -24.27 -21.00
C LEU A 529 31.88 -23.84 -19.81
N GLN A 530 33.18 -23.62 -20.01
CA GLN A 530 34.06 -23.11 -18.96
C GLN A 530 33.62 -21.74 -18.46
N ARG A 531 33.17 -20.85 -19.35
CA ARG A 531 32.59 -19.55 -18.97
C ARG A 531 31.33 -19.72 -18.13
N GLN A 532 30.43 -20.62 -18.53
CA GLN A 532 29.21 -20.92 -17.77
C GLN A 532 29.54 -21.45 -16.37
N ILE A 533 30.58 -22.27 -16.23
CA ILE A 533 31.09 -22.75 -14.94
C ILE A 533 31.55 -21.57 -14.07
N ILE A 534 32.32 -20.62 -14.61
CA ILE A 534 32.74 -19.43 -13.84
C ILE A 534 31.53 -18.64 -13.33
N VAL A 535 30.53 -18.41 -14.19
CA VAL A 535 29.29 -17.71 -13.82
C VAL A 535 28.48 -18.50 -12.78
N ALA A 536 28.40 -19.82 -12.90
CA ALA A 536 27.72 -20.68 -11.93
C ALA A 536 28.39 -20.61 -10.55
N ILE A 537 29.73 -20.72 -10.50
CA ILE A 537 30.51 -20.56 -9.26
C ILE A 537 30.28 -19.17 -8.66
N TRP A 538 30.28 -18.12 -9.49
CA TRP A 538 30.01 -16.75 -9.04
C TRP A 538 28.63 -16.59 -8.41
N ASN A 539 27.60 -17.15 -9.04
CA ASN A 539 26.23 -17.10 -8.52
C ASN A 539 26.10 -17.82 -7.17
N VAL A 540 26.84 -18.92 -6.95
CA VAL A 540 26.90 -19.59 -5.65
C VAL A 540 27.59 -18.68 -4.62
N ILE A 541 28.78 -18.13 -4.92
CA ILE A 541 29.51 -17.25 -4.01
C ILE A 541 28.64 -16.07 -3.55
N ARG A 542 27.95 -15.42 -4.49
CA ARG A 542 27.12 -14.24 -4.22
C ARG A 542 25.83 -14.55 -3.45
N ARG A 543 25.29 -15.76 -3.60
CA ARG A 543 24.09 -16.18 -2.87
C ARG A 543 24.41 -16.54 -1.42
N GLU A 544 25.56 -17.17 -1.20
CA GLU A 544 25.96 -17.73 0.09
C GLU A 544 26.75 -16.70 0.93
N THR A 545 26.20 -15.49 1.05
CA THR A 545 26.77 -14.39 1.83
C THR A 545 26.44 -14.45 3.32
N GLU A 546 25.40 -15.21 3.70
CA GLU A 546 25.00 -15.42 5.09
C GLU A 546 25.83 -16.53 5.76
N GLU A 547 25.82 -16.56 7.10
CA GLU A 547 26.56 -17.59 7.88
C GLU A 547 26.01 -18.99 7.63
N GLU A 548 24.69 -19.13 7.45
CA GLU A 548 24.04 -20.40 7.15
C GLU A 548 23.99 -20.65 5.65
N ARG A 549 24.37 -21.86 5.24
CA ARG A 549 24.34 -22.28 3.84
C ARG A 549 22.95 -22.69 3.41
N THR A 550 22.57 -22.30 2.20
CA THR A 550 21.28 -22.71 1.65
C THR A 550 21.25 -24.23 1.38
N GLU A 551 20.06 -24.82 1.40
CA GLU A 551 19.88 -26.26 1.10
C GLU A 551 20.42 -26.66 -0.29
N LYS A 552 20.49 -25.70 -1.23
CA LYS A 552 20.98 -25.91 -2.60
C LYS A 552 22.50 -25.89 -2.71
N PHE A 553 23.23 -25.43 -1.69
CA PHE A 553 24.67 -25.25 -1.74
C PHE A 553 25.42 -26.51 -2.19
N ASP A 554 25.14 -27.65 -1.55
CA ASP A 554 25.85 -28.90 -1.85
C ASP A 554 25.52 -29.44 -3.26
N GLY A 555 24.24 -29.41 -3.64
CA GLY A 555 23.77 -29.86 -4.95
C GLY A 555 24.31 -29.02 -6.10
N ASP A 556 24.31 -27.69 -5.95
CA ASP A 556 24.85 -26.79 -6.98
C ASP A 556 26.36 -27.02 -7.18
N LEU A 557 27.13 -27.15 -6.10
CA LEU A 557 28.57 -27.42 -6.19
C LEU A 557 28.85 -28.78 -6.86
N GLN A 558 28.02 -29.79 -6.61
CA GLN A 558 28.13 -31.08 -7.28
C GLN A 558 27.90 -30.97 -8.79
N VAL A 559 26.81 -30.32 -9.20
CA VAL A 559 26.47 -30.15 -10.63
C VAL A 559 27.55 -29.35 -11.36
N ILE A 560 28.12 -28.33 -10.71
CA ILE A 560 29.24 -27.56 -11.27
C ILE A 560 30.48 -28.45 -11.42
N ALA A 561 30.79 -29.30 -10.44
CA ALA A 561 31.93 -30.21 -10.52
C ALA A 561 31.75 -31.27 -11.64
N GLU A 562 30.55 -31.82 -11.80
CA GLU A 562 30.21 -32.73 -12.91
C GLU A 562 30.33 -32.04 -14.27
N SER A 563 29.88 -30.79 -14.37
CA SER A 563 30.03 -29.98 -15.59
C SER A 563 31.50 -29.72 -15.90
N GLN A 564 32.32 -29.42 -14.88
CA GLN A 564 33.76 -29.24 -15.04
C GLN A 564 34.47 -30.51 -15.50
N ALA A 565 34.05 -31.68 -15.02
CA ALA A 565 34.55 -32.97 -15.48
C ALA A 565 34.25 -33.19 -16.97
N SER A 566 33.04 -32.83 -17.43
CA SER A 566 32.69 -32.89 -18.86
C SER A 566 33.57 -31.97 -19.72
N VAL A 567 33.93 -30.78 -19.23
CA VAL A 567 34.86 -29.89 -19.96
C VAL A 567 36.27 -30.48 -20.05
N ILE A 568 36.73 -31.20 -19.01
CA ILE A 568 38.02 -31.91 -19.05
C ILE A 568 38.02 -33.01 -20.13
N GLU A 569 36.92 -33.74 -20.28
CA GLU A 569 36.76 -34.74 -21.36
C GLU A 569 36.84 -34.09 -22.74
N LYS A 570 36.13 -32.97 -22.96
CA LYS A 570 36.19 -32.22 -24.23
C LYS A 570 37.59 -31.66 -24.52
N LEU A 571 38.29 -31.16 -23.50
CA LEU A 571 39.67 -30.70 -23.65
C LEU A 571 40.59 -31.84 -24.12
N ALA A 572 40.37 -33.07 -23.67
CA ALA A 572 41.15 -34.22 -24.13
C ALA A 572 40.93 -34.49 -25.63
N GLU A 573 39.70 -34.36 -26.14
CA GLU A 573 39.40 -34.49 -27.57
C GLU A 573 40.09 -33.39 -28.39
N VAL A 574 40.00 -32.13 -27.95
CA VAL A 574 40.65 -30.98 -28.61
C VAL A 574 42.18 -31.18 -28.67
N SER A 575 42.78 -31.70 -27.59
CA SER A 575 44.22 -31.94 -27.52
C SER A 575 44.71 -32.99 -28.53
N GLN A 576 43.91 -34.03 -28.81
CA GLN A 576 44.26 -35.07 -29.77
C GLN A 576 44.26 -34.56 -31.22
N ALA A 577 43.47 -33.52 -31.51
CA ALA A 577 43.37 -32.93 -32.83
C ALA A 577 44.44 -31.84 -33.10
N ALA A 578 44.95 -31.18 -32.06
CA ALA A 578 45.78 -29.98 -32.20
C ALA A 578 47.22 -30.21 -32.70
N ASN A 579 47.79 -31.43 -32.59
CA ASN A 579 49.07 -31.87 -33.19
C ASN A 579 50.23 -30.84 -33.23
N ALA A 580 50.34 -29.96 -32.24
CA ALA A 580 51.38 -28.93 -32.14
C ALA A 580 52.22 -29.14 -30.86
N PRO A 581 53.57 -29.13 -30.92
CA PRO A 581 54.44 -29.39 -29.77
C PRO A 581 54.22 -28.43 -28.58
N ASP A 582 53.91 -27.16 -28.87
CA ASP A 582 53.68 -26.13 -27.84
C ASP A 582 52.29 -26.23 -27.19
N ALA A 583 51.36 -27.01 -27.77
CA ALA A 583 50.00 -27.15 -27.26
C ALA A 583 49.90 -28.16 -26.10
N GLU A 584 50.82 -29.12 -26.00
CA GLU A 584 50.77 -30.15 -24.95
C GLU A 584 50.97 -29.57 -23.54
N GLU A 585 51.90 -28.62 -23.38
CA GLU A 585 52.15 -27.96 -22.09
C GLU A 585 50.96 -27.10 -21.66
N ILE A 586 50.40 -26.32 -22.60
CA ILE A 586 49.23 -25.46 -22.33
C ILE A 586 48.02 -26.32 -21.97
N VAL A 587 47.76 -27.41 -22.69
CA VAL A 587 46.67 -28.36 -22.36
C VAL A 587 46.87 -28.97 -20.97
N ALA A 588 48.09 -29.35 -20.60
CA ALA A 588 48.39 -29.88 -19.28
C ALA A 588 48.12 -28.87 -18.16
N GLN A 589 48.49 -27.59 -18.37
CA GLN A 589 48.19 -26.49 -17.44
C GLN A 589 46.69 -26.26 -17.30
N ILE A 590 45.94 -26.19 -18.40
CA ILE A 590 44.48 -26.02 -18.39
C ILE A 590 43.82 -27.15 -17.61
N ARG A 591 44.21 -28.41 -17.90
CA ARG A 591 43.68 -29.58 -17.19
C ARG A 591 43.95 -29.48 -15.69
N GLY A 592 45.18 -29.15 -15.29
CA GLY A 592 45.53 -28.98 -13.87
C GLY A 592 44.70 -27.90 -13.17
N HIS A 593 44.38 -26.80 -13.85
CA HIS A 593 43.47 -25.79 -13.33
C HIS A 593 42.03 -26.33 -13.20
N MET A 594 41.50 -27.02 -14.21
CA MET A 594 40.16 -27.61 -14.18
C MET A 594 40.01 -28.69 -13.09
N GLU A 595 41.04 -29.52 -12.88
CA GLU A 595 41.06 -30.50 -11.77
C GLU A 595 41.10 -29.79 -10.41
N SER A 596 41.83 -28.68 -10.31
CA SER A 596 41.83 -27.84 -9.10
C SER A 596 40.45 -27.23 -8.81
N VAL A 597 39.67 -26.87 -9.84
CA VAL A 597 38.27 -26.44 -9.67
C VAL A 597 37.47 -27.53 -8.99
N ILE A 598 37.49 -28.77 -9.50
CA ILE A 598 36.75 -29.90 -8.91
C ILE A 598 37.17 -30.12 -7.46
N LYS A 599 38.48 -30.12 -7.19
CA LYS A 599 39.02 -30.27 -5.84
C LYS A 599 38.50 -29.19 -4.88
N TYR A 600 38.57 -27.92 -5.27
CA TYR A 600 38.12 -26.82 -4.42
C TYR A 600 36.61 -26.81 -4.21
N LEU A 601 35.81 -27.22 -5.20
CA LEU A 601 34.36 -27.39 -5.05
C LEU A 601 34.04 -28.52 -4.06
N GLN A 602 34.76 -29.65 -4.13
CA GLN A 602 34.63 -30.75 -3.16
C GLN A 602 35.01 -30.31 -1.74
N GLU A 603 36.13 -29.59 -1.58
CA GLU A 603 36.52 -29.04 -0.27
C GLU A 603 35.47 -28.07 0.28
N GLY A 604 34.86 -27.24 -0.58
CA GLY A 604 33.76 -26.34 -0.22
C GLY A 604 32.52 -27.08 0.28
N ARG A 605 32.18 -28.21 -0.36
CA ARG A 605 31.09 -29.11 0.06
C ARG A 605 31.36 -29.75 1.42
N GLU A 606 32.55 -30.36 1.58
CA GLU A 606 32.94 -31.05 2.81
C GLU A 606 32.96 -30.12 4.02
N LYS A 607 33.51 -28.92 3.85
CA LYS A 607 33.62 -27.91 4.92
C LYS A 607 32.38 -27.03 5.07
N LYS A 608 31.42 -27.12 4.14
CA LYS A 608 30.28 -26.19 4.01
C LYS A 608 30.71 -24.72 4.01
N ASP A 609 31.81 -24.43 3.32
CA ASP A 609 32.45 -23.12 3.29
C ASP A 609 32.59 -22.60 1.86
N VAL A 610 32.38 -21.29 1.69
CA VAL A 610 32.53 -20.57 0.42
C VAL A 610 33.99 -20.21 0.15
N SER A 611 34.86 -20.20 1.17
CA SER A 611 36.27 -19.83 0.98
C SER A 611 36.99 -20.70 -0.07
N PRO A 612 36.88 -22.05 -0.06
CA PRO A 612 37.41 -22.89 -1.14
C PRO A 612 36.75 -22.61 -2.50
N VAL A 613 35.45 -22.30 -2.52
CA VAL A 613 34.70 -21.99 -3.76
C VAL A 613 35.25 -20.73 -4.44
N LYS A 614 35.74 -19.74 -3.68
CA LYS A 614 36.44 -18.57 -4.23
C LYS A 614 37.73 -18.96 -4.96
N ASN A 615 38.48 -19.93 -4.44
CA ASN A 615 39.68 -20.46 -5.11
C ASN A 615 39.30 -21.27 -6.37
N ALA A 616 38.18 -22.01 -6.33
CA ALA A 616 37.64 -22.68 -7.51
C ALA A 616 37.36 -21.69 -8.64
N ARG A 617 36.78 -20.51 -8.34
CA ARG A 617 36.55 -19.46 -9.35
C ARG A 617 37.85 -18.98 -10.00
N ALA A 618 38.88 -18.70 -9.20
CA ALA A 618 40.17 -18.26 -9.70
C ALA A 618 40.79 -19.31 -10.64
N ALA A 619 40.81 -20.59 -10.22
CA ALA A 619 41.28 -21.68 -11.05
C ALA A 619 40.47 -21.83 -12.35
N ALA A 620 39.15 -21.66 -12.29
CA ALA A 620 38.28 -21.72 -13.47
C ALA A 620 38.56 -20.58 -14.47
N GLN A 621 38.87 -19.37 -13.97
CA GLN A 621 39.29 -18.23 -14.80
C GLN A 621 40.64 -18.48 -15.46
N SER A 622 41.62 -19.06 -14.74
CA SER A 622 42.92 -19.43 -15.33
C SER A 622 42.77 -20.52 -16.40
N ALA A 623 41.92 -21.52 -16.17
CA ALA A 623 41.61 -22.54 -17.17
C ALA A 623 40.99 -21.93 -18.44
N PHE A 624 40.05 -20.99 -18.29
CA PHE A 624 39.45 -20.29 -19.43
C PHE A 624 40.48 -19.45 -20.20
N ALA A 625 41.37 -18.73 -19.50
CA ALA A 625 42.44 -17.98 -20.14
C ALA A 625 43.37 -18.89 -20.96
N GLY A 626 43.69 -20.08 -20.45
CA GLY A 626 44.45 -21.06 -21.23
C GLY A 626 43.68 -21.57 -22.46
N LEU A 627 42.36 -21.80 -22.36
CA LEU A 627 41.53 -22.18 -23.52
C LEU A 627 41.53 -21.10 -24.62
N LEU A 628 41.57 -19.82 -24.24
CA LEU A 628 41.70 -18.72 -25.22
C LEU A 628 43.01 -18.82 -26.01
N GLN A 629 44.11 -19.20 -25.37
CA GLN A 629 45.42 -19.37 -26.01
C GLN A 629 45.45 -20.53 -27.01
N LEU A 630 44.63 -21.55 -26.81
CA LEU A 630 44.51 -22.70 -27.72
C LEU A 630 43.66 -22.41 -28.97
N ARG A 631 42.91 -21.30 -29.01
CA ARG A 631 42.06 -20.97 -30.15
C ARG A 631 42.91 -20.67 -31.38
N ALA A 632 42.54 -21.24 -32.53
CA ALA A 632 43.28 -20.97 -33.77
C ALA A 632 43.29 -19.47 -34.11
N ARG A 633 44.48 -18.96 -34.48
CA ARG A 633 44.72 -17.57 -34.92
C ARG A 633 44.54 -17.38 -36.43
N GLU A 634 44.47 -18.48 -37.17
CA GLU A 634 44.19 -18.49 -38.61
C GLU A 634 42.79 -19.05 -38.85
N HIS A 635 41.98 -18.31 -39.60
CA HIS A 635 40.62 -18.69 -39.97
C HIS A 635 40.52 -18.84 -41.48
N GLU A 636 40.09 -19.99 -41.98
CA GLU A 636 39.75 -20.16 -43.38
C GLU A 636 38.29 -19.79 -43.62
N ILE A 637 38.04 -18.76 -44.44
CA ILE A 637 36.69 -18.35 -44.82
C ILE A 637 36.38 -18.92 -46.20
N VAL A 638 35.34 -19.76 -46.30
CA VAL A 638 34.80 -20.27 -47.57
C VAL A 638 33.48 -19.56 -47.86
N ARG A 639 33.34 -18.93 -49.05
CA ARG A 639 32.07 -18.37 -49.48
C ARG A 639 31.08 -19.48 -49.81
N SER A 640 30.09 -19.67 -48.95
CA SER A 640 28.90 -20.48 -49.26
C SER A 640 28.13 -19.85 -50.43
N ARG A 641 28.05 -20.56 -51.56
CA ARG A 641 27.08 -20.24 -52.63
C ARG A 641 25.72 -20.73 -52.17
N GLN A 642 24.90 -19.84 -51.61
CA GLN A 642 23.46 -20.11 -51.50
C GLN A 642 22.87 -20.29 -52.91
N GLN A 643 22.46 -21.50 -53.25
CA GLN A 643 21.55 -21.74 -54.37
C GLN A 643 20.26 -20.99 -54.10
N GLN A 644 20.02 -19.91 -54.85
CA GLN A 644 18.68 -19.35 -54.98
C GLN A 644 17.78 -20.43 -55.59
N GLN A 645 16.96 -21.07 -54.75
CA GLN A 645 15.80 -21.81 -55.22
C GLN A 645 14.86 -20.80 -55.89
N GLN A 646 14.89 -20.75 -57.22
CA GLN A 646 13.78 -20.22 -58.01
C GLN A 646 12.57 -21.10 -57.73
N SER A 647 11.60 -20.55 -57.01
CA SER A 647 10.25 -21.10 -56.90
C SER A 647 9.54 -20.89 -58.25
N GLN A 648 9.13 -21.98 -58.88
CA GLN A 648 8.03 -21.99 -59.86
C GLN A 648 6.71 -22.19 -59.12
#